data_AF-D8PLZ8-F1
#
_entry.id   AF-D8PLZ8-F1
#
_cell.length_a   1.000
_cell.length_b   1.000
_cell.length_c   1.000
_cell.angle_alpha   90.00
_cell.angle_beta   90.00
_cell.angle_gamma   90.00
#
_symmetry.space_group_name_H-M   'P 1'
#
loop_
_entity.id
_entity.type
_entity.pdbx_description
1 polymer ?
#
loop_
_entity_poly.entity_id
_entity_poly.type
_entity_poly.pdbx_seq_one_letter_code
_entity_poly.pdbx_strand_id
1 'polypeptide(L)'
;MSQEPVVGSIVEIPVGRGVVRFTGATSFSPGKWVGVQLYDAKGKNDGSVQGVQYFTCPMNYGVFVRPSQVKATSRLGPGSPAKRASISLQPRKSLSLKQSPPGHEPSLSREPSGSRRPPASPVLSRHQTSSPLITQTPLLATTPPRTPSPPIPTIRPGSRSSSPINNATPPQPPPDDTELQELRAKLRVLEAKRGDDSRHIRELETRLAEAESFVALRPKLQAKLNQLQTELIETRRELADAQQLSQLNEGRNVDNQEQLEMAMLDKEMAEERAELAEAELEEVRERLAAVEVELTVRREENGDAIDTEAGKDTLAFIQLEKQNERLKEALIRLRDVTQETDQEQRKRLAELEKDLAGFEELQTSYETTLIQLTNAEIQVEDLKMQLDDALGAEEMLVKLTERNLELGEKIEDMRITIEDLEALKELNDELEENHVETEKALNEDLEKRDMEIQELKREVERYEEACQDLEGTISQFRELVLNLQSELDTLRTQTQTAQDESANAASQTAAVMSLNMKLQSSASKNQAKHIELEIKRLEARESKELLEIVQPFLPQLYVEQDSLSISCYLFFLRLSYKADLVSSVTAQAHGLPDSLHGTVSDVLVGVCEMRGRLSALSILCRRFAAIMRCCDVETFLNIGRIFPDIAPMEKRLDMHVDLLRRDEFRVRECVSDILKMQAQFDHLAETYFEGFPHDLGERQLGYVSLFDHDLDMFLGSMGLIKTTVNAVLKDDEITFDMGGYDIDAELFTPMQKLLDQIKPAKNTARKLVKRFEDLTQDSNAVKSAFEPRLKVLSNSVPELVNFGFALAQQIMPHLKDAQAGKSPFQLTTIIGFVKQSATSTAAKGLKPGVSVWDALAEPITQLVQESSNLLTEISEPSVVTKVTGIAPWITRVEQIKASLAVNVEADRKLAQVSDEMQGLVRNIKAKDQHIQEAAVKIELMERRMEAAKRQADMVVDLEAELAKARKEKQAYDEAMEQLQTDLDALEQENAKLKAQTAAGERQASGPQQPEMESVPVEGSLETSYLLEQVDALRGTVRFLRTENSFLKGQDLLREIEALPQLDSVSRMSTPPLDPSSSSDEDSDDDYPRTPPTMRSLAVETKLLYRDVIKFSSSPRVVDLSKLNARRTEAKTGRVWLPRKETPAYHIMERKREAEALSRRVRGLLERASGI
;
A
#
# COMPACT_ATOMS: atom_id res chain seq x y z
N MET A 1 16.07 7.40 -41.78
CA MET A 1 16.94 6.53 -40.95
C MET A 1 17.61 7.40 -39.90
N SER A 2 17.36 7.16 -38.61
CA SER A 2 17.96 7.92 -37.50
C SER A 2 19.14 7.13 -36.92
N GLN A 3 20.25 7.82 -36.61
CA GLN A 3 21.47 7.15 -36.13
C GLN A 3 21.26 6.53 -34.75
N GLU A 4 21.76 5.32 -34.55
CA GLU A 4 21.79 4.68 -33.23
C GLU A 4 22.73 5.41 -32.27
N PRO A 5 22.38 5.51 -30.97
CA PRO A 5 23.25 6.14 -29.98
C PRO A 5 24.49 5.27 -29.70
N VAL A 6 25.68 5.86 -29.70
CA VAL A 6 26.95 5.14 -29.51
C VAL A 6 27.29 5.08 -28.01
N VAL A 7 27.85 3.95 -27.55
CA VAL A 7 28.37 3.82 -26.18
C VAL A 7 29.38 4.93 -25.86
N GLY A 8 29.21 5.60 -24.73
CA GLY A 8 29.94 6.81 -24.34
C GLY A 8 29.23 8.13 -24.67
N SER A 9 28.15 8.13 -25.46
CA SER A 9 27.37 9.35 -25.74
C SER A 9 26.62 9.82 -24.50
N ILE A 10 26.58 11.15 -24.28
CA ILE A 10 25.61 11.76 -23.37
C ILE A 10 24.25 11.75 -24.09
N VAL A 11 23.21 11.32 -23.38
CA VAL A 11 21.85 11.16 -23.91
C VAL A 11 20.82 11.55 -22.88
N GLU A 12 19.63 11.89 -23.36
CA GLU A 12 18.48 12.21 -22.52
C GLU A 12 17.34 11.22 -22.78
N ILE A 13 16.83 10.66 -21.68
CA ILE A 13 15.78 9.63 -21.65
C ILE A 13 14.69 10.07 -20.66
N PRO A 14 13.46 9.50 -20.70
CA PRO A 14 12.35 10.01 -19.89
C PRO A 14 12.59 10.07 -18.38
N VAL A 15 13.50 9.25 -17.85
CA VAL A 15 13.87 9.20 -16.42
C VAL A 15 15.00 10.18 -16.02
N GLY A 16 15.70 10.79 -16.98
CA GLY A 16 16.79 11.73 -16.73
C GLY A 16 17.86 11.77 -17.82
N ARG A 17 18.93 12.53 -17.57
CA ARG A 17 20.11 12.61 -18.45
C ARG A 17 21.22 11.67 -17.95
N GLY A 18 21.93 11.03 -18.87
CA GLY A 18 22.99 10.07 -18.54
C GLY A 18 23.95 9.79 -19.69
N VAL A 19 24.82 8.80 -19.50
CA VAL A 19 25.80 8.32 -20.48
C VAL A 19 25.43 6.91 -20.91
N VAL A 20 25.40 6.64 -22.22
CA VAL A 20 25.21 5.27 -22.74
C VAL A 20 26.39 4.40 -22.34
N ARG A 21 26.13 3.26 -21.70
CA ARG A 21 27.13 2.27 -21.28
C ARG A 21 27.04 0.94 -22.02
N PHE A 22 25.86 0.60 -22.55
CA PHE A 22 25.63 -0.65 -23.29
C PHE A 22 24.67 -0.43 -24.46
N THR A 23 24.89 -1.13 -25.58
CA THR A 23 23.97 -1.17 -26.73
C THR A 23 24.03 -2.55 -27.38
N GLY A 24 22.94 -3.32 -27.33
CA GLY A 24 22.95 -4.70 -27.84
C GLY A 24 21.65 -5.44 -27.56
N ALA A 25 21.61 -6.74 -27.86
CA ALA A 25 20.58 -7.64 -27.37
C ALA A 25 20.83 -8.01 -25.89
N THR A 26 19.80 -8.44 -25.18
CA THR A 26 19.83 -8.76 -23.74
C THR A 26 19.11 -10.06 -23.46
N SER A 27 19.59 -10.87 -22.52
CA SER A 27 18.95 -12.15 -22.15
C SER A 27 17.54 -11.98 -21.58
N PHE A 28 17.27 -10.89 -20.84
CA PHE A 28 16.01 -10.66 -20.14
C PHE A 28 14.84 -10.26 -21.06
N SER A 29 15.11 -9.84 -22.31
CA SER A 29 14.05 -9.45 -23.26
C SER A 29 14.60 -9.33 -24.68
N PRO A 30 13.94 -9.90 -25.70
CA PRO A 30 14.42 -9.91 -27.08
C PRO A 30 14.46 -8.52 -27.74
N GLY A 31 15.16 -8.42 -28.86
CA GLY A 31 15.42 -7.18 -29.58
C GLY A 31 16.51 -6.32 -28.93
N LYS A 32 16.81 -5.17 -29.56
CA LYS A 32 17.92 -4.30 -29.16
C LYS A 32 17.52 -3.35 -28.01
N TRP A 33 18.46 -3.10 -27.10
CA TRP A 33 18.33 -2.26 -25.92
C TRP A 33 19.53 -1.33 -25.75
N VAL A 34 19.33 -0.22 -25.04
CA VAL A 34 20.35 0.77 -24.67
C VAL A 34 20.40 0.86 -23.15
N GLY A 35 21.53 0.46 -22.57
CA GLY A 35 21.82 0.64 -21.15
C GLY A 35 22.47 2.01 -20.91
N VAL A 36 21.88 2.81 -20.03
CA VAL A 36 22.30 4.18 -19.71
C VAL A 36 22.63 4.26 -18.22
N GLN A 37 23.77 4.87 -17.89
CA GLN A 37 24.11 5.32 -16.54
C GLN A 37 23.67 6.77 -16.39
N LEU A 38 22.65 7.02 -15.57
CA LEU A 38 22.19 8.36 -15.20
C LEU A 38 23.22 9.08 -14.32
N TYR A 39 23.13 10.40 -14.26
CA TYR A 39 23.91 11.22 -13.32
C TYR A 39 23.28 11.31 -11.93
N ASP A 40 21.96 11.11 -11.82
CA ASP A 40 21.18 11.11 -10.58
C ASP A 40 20.67 9.69 -10.24
N ALA A 41 20.34 9.45 -8.97
CA ALA A 41 19.82 8.18 -8.44
C ALA A 41 18.36 7.86 -8.85
N LYS A 42 18.06 7.90 -10.16
CA LYS A 42 16.73 7.67 -10.76
C LYS A 42 16.68 6.46 -11.70
N GLY A 43 17.73 5.65 -11.70
CA GLY A 43 17.78 4.37 -12.40
C GLY A 43 17.01 3.28 -11.67
N LYS A 44 16.93 2.09 -12.28
CA LYS A 44 16.25 0.90 -11.75
C LYS A 44 17.20 -0.26 -11.40
N ASN A 45 18.49 -0.13 -11.72
CA ASN A 45 19.52 -1.16 -11.46
C ASN A 45 20.92 -0.55 -11.32
N ASP A 46 21.93 -1.41 -11.22
CA ASP A 46 23.37 -1.13 -11.16
C ASP A 46 24.10 -1.36 -12.52
N GLY A 47 23.34 -1.63 -13.59
CA GLY A 47 23.86 -2.09 -14.89
C GLY A 47 23.79 -3.62 -15.10
N SER A 48 23.33 -4.37 -14.10
CA SER A 48 22.87 -5.76 -14.24
C SER A 48 21.34 -5.86 -14.32
N VAL A 49 20.84 -6.94 -14.92
CA VAL A 49 19.42 -7.33 -14.92
C VAL A 49 19.33 -8.85 -14.89
N GLN A 50 18.49 -9.41 -14.00
CA GLN A 50 18.30 -10.86 -13.82
C GLN A 50 19.64 -11.62 -13.66
N GLY A 51 20.54 -11.08 -12.82
CA GLY A 51 21.87 -11.68 -12.55
C GLY A 51 22.92 -11.51 -13.65
N VAL A 52 22.53 -11.13 -14.87
CA VAL A 52 23.48 -10.87 -15.97
C VAL A 52 23.91 -9.41 -15.94
N GLN A 53 25.23 -9.17 -15.81
CA GLN A 53 25.80 -7.83 -15.80
C GLN A 53 26.23 -7.38 -17.21
N TYR A 54 25.70 -6.26 -17.67
CA TYR A 54 25.98 -5.69 -19.00
C TYR A 54 26.91 -4.46 -18.92
N PHE A 55 26.81 -3.72 -17.82
CA PHE A 55 27.75 -2.66 -17.42
C PHE A 55 27.71 -2.51 -15.89
N THR A 56 28.53 -1.61 -15.35
CA THR A 56 28.61 -1.39 -13.89
C THR A 56 28.46 0.10 -13.55
N CYS A 57 27.57 0.40 -12.62
CA CYS A 57 27.36 1.69 -11.99
C CYS A 57 26.76 1.49 -10.58
N PRO A 58 26.58 2.52 -9.74
CA PRO A 58 25.91 2.35 -8.46
C PRO A 58 24.44 1.93 -8.64
N MET A 59 23.89 1.20 -7.66
CA MET A 59 22.48 0.81 -7.67
C MET A 59 21.58 2.05 -7.75
N ASN A 60 20.50 1.96 -8.51
CA ASN A 60 19.59 3.05 -8.88
C ASN A 60 20.24 4.17 -9.74
N TYR A 61 21.33 3.90 -10.46
CA TYR A 61 21.85 4.80 -11.51
C TYR A 61 21.82 4.16 -12.91
N GLY A 62 21.68 2.84 -13.03
CA GLY A 62 21.53 2.12 -14.30
C GLY A 62 20.06 2.00 -14.73
N VAL A 63 19.80 2.12 -16.03
CA VAL A 63 18.48 1.82 -16.63
C VAL A 63 18.64 1.35 -18.08
N PHE A 64 17.77 0.44 -18.52
CA PHE A 64 17.70 -0.01 -19.92
C PHE A 64 16.44 0.56 -20.57
N VAL A 65 16.59 1.08 -21.80
CA VAL A 65 15.51 1.66 -22.61
C VAL A 65 15.65 1.20 -24.06
N ARG A 66 14.57 1.25 -24.85
CA ARG A 66 14.65 0.96 -26.29
C ARG A 66 15.35 2.10 -27.03
N PRO A 67 16.09 1.86 -28.14
CA PRO A 67 16.82 2.92 -28.85
C PRO A 67 15.98 4.14 -29.25
N SER A 68 14.69 3.94 -29.57
CA SER A 68 13.73 5.01 -29.90
C SER A 68 13.39 5.96 -28.74
N GLN A 69 13.64 5.55 -27.50
CA GLN A 69 13.41 6.35 -26.29
C GLN A 69 14.63 7.22 -25.93
N VAL A 70 15.73 7.12 -26.69
CA VAL A 70 17.01 7.79 -26.42
C VAL A 70 17.17 9.01 -27.33
N LYS A 71 17.08 10.22 -26.76
CA LYS A 71 17.41 11.46 -27.50
C LYS A 71 18.88 11.78 -27.31
N ALA A 72 19.67 11.59 -28.36
CA ALA A 72 21.10 11.90 -28.36
C ALA A 72 21.32 13.42 -28.36
N THR A 73 22.03 13.93 -27.35
CA THR A 73 22.59 15.29 -27.38
C THR A 73 23.92 15.26 -28.14
N SER A 74 24.25 16.35 -28.83
CA SER A 74 25.27 16.31 -29.90
C SER A 74 26.69 15.99 -29.39
N ARG A 75 27.50 15.44 -30.30
CA ARG A 75 28.80 14.82 -30.03
C ARG A 75 29.89 15.83 -29.70
N LEU A 76 30.73 15.48 -28.72
CA LEU A 76 32.15 15.85 -28.67
C LEU A 76 32.98 14.58 -28.44
N GLY A 77 34.17 14.50 -29.03
CA GLY A 77 35.12 13.40 -28.87
C GLY A 77 36.17 13.40 -29.99
N PRO A 78 37.14 12.47 -29.99
CA PRO A 78 37.40 11.43 -28.98
C PRO A 78 38.65 11.74 -28.12
N GLY A 79 38.83 11.06 -26.97
CA GLY A 79 40.04 11.19 -26.16
C GLY A 79 40.12 10.20 -24.99
N SER A 80 41.08 9.28 -25.04
CA SER A 80 41.42 8.27 -24.01
C SER A 80 42.78 7.63 -24.39
N PRO A 81 43.56 6.95 -23.52
CA PRO A 81 43.37 6.69 -22.08
C PRO A 81 44.59 7.05 -21.19
N ALA A 82 44.39 7.21 -19.87
CA ALA A 82 45.46 6.94 -18.86
C ALA A 82 44.98 6.76 -17.39
N LYS A 83 45.18 5.55 -16.86
CA LYS A 83 45.74 5.23 -15.52
C LYS A 83 45.18 5.86 -14.21
N ARG A 84 44.53 4.97 -13.43
CA ARG A 84 45.03 4.43 -12.14
C ARG A 84 45.02 5.32 -10.85
N ALA A 85 43.90 5.22 -10.12
CA ALA A 85 43.82 4.95 -8.66
C ALA A 85 44.24 5.98 -7.58
N SER A 86 43.75 5.68 -6.36
CA SER A 86 44.16 6.10 -5.00
C SER A 86 43.75 7.47 -4.42
N ILE A 87 42.95 7.40 -3.35
CA ILE A 87 43.18 7.95 -1.99
C ILE A 87 43.74 9.39 -1.88
N SER A 88 42.98 10.32 -1.26
CA SER A 88 43.27 10.78 0.13
C SER A 88 42.39 11.94 0.64
N LEU A 89 41.85 11.71 1.84
CA LEU A 89 41.55 12.59 2.99
C LEU A 89 41.73 14.13 2.91
N GLN A 90 40.60 14.82 3.12
CA GLN A 90 40.40 15.91 4.11
C GLN A 90 41.17 17.27 3.90
N PRO A 91 41.09 18.27 4.83
CA PRO A 91 40.14 19.36 4.62
C PRO A 91 40.71 20.77 4.92
N ARG A 92 39.86 21.83 4.90
CA ARG A 92 39.62 22.73 6.06
C ARG A 92 38.93 24.07 5.71
N LYS A 93 38.01 24.47 6.63
CA LYS A 93 37.78 25.85 7.13
C LYS A 93 37.20 26.92 6.18
N SER A 94 36.53 27.98 6.66
CA SER A 94 35.74 28.21 7.90
C SER A 94 35.17 29.65 7.91
N LEU A 95 34.21 29.93 8.82
CA LEU A 95 33.79 31.27 9.28
C LEU A 95 32.94 32.12 8.30
N SER A 96 32.05 33.04 8.74
CA SER A 96 31.16 33.11 9.93
C SER A 96 30.36 34.42 9.96
N LEU A 97 29.15 34.37 10.55
CA LEU A 97 28.49 35.43 11.35
C LEU A 97 27.91 36.74 10.69
N LYS A 98 26.63 36.96 11.03
CA LYS A 98 26.00 38.17 11.65
C LYS A 98 25.28 39.28 10.83
N GLN A 99 23.99 39.40 11.21
CA GLN A 99 23.25 40.60 11.69
C GLN A 99 22.55 41.60 10.72
N SER A 100 21.47 42.15 11.28
CA SER A 100 20.41 43.05 10.77
C SER A 100 20.18 44.18 11.82
N PRO A 101 19.19 45.11 11.70
CA PRO A 101 18.31 45.48 10.57
C PRO A 101 18.75 46.84 9.97
N PRO A 102 18.17 48.06 10.15
CA PRO A 102 16.92 48.55 10.78
C PRO A 102 15.78 48.78 9.75
N GLY A 103 14.89 49.78 9.94
CA GLY A 103 13.83 50.18 9.00
C GLY A 103 13.38 51.65 9.17
N HIS A 104 12.32 52.09 8.45
CA HIS A 104 11.49 53.27 8.78
C HIS A 104 10.19 53.39 7.93
N GLU A 105 9.16 53.98 8.52
CA GLU A 105 7.88 54.50 7.96
C GLU A 105 8.06 55.82 7.15
N PRO A 106 7.06 56.46 6.44
CA PRO A 106 5.62 56.54 6.82
C PRO A 106 4.49 56.77 5.75
N SER A 107 3.25 56.39 6.14
CA SER A 107 1.95 57.14 6.11
C SER A 107 1.26 57.79 4.86
N LEU A 108 -0.08 57.93 4.99
CA LEU A 108 -1.03 58.94 4.44
C LEU A 108 -1.68 58.81 3.01
N SER A 109 -2.92 58.27 3.01
CA SER A 109 -4.19 59.03 2.83
C SER A 109 -5.04 58.99 1.51
N ARG A 110 -6.37 58.82 1.75
CA ARG A 110 -7.55 59.54 1.17
C ARG A 110 -8.30 59.04 -0.10
N GLU A 111 -9.49 58.49 0.15
CA GLU A 111 -10.87 58.79 -0.37
C GLU A 111 -11.13 59.83 -1.50
N PRO A 112 -12.36 59.88 -2.12
CA PRO A 112 -13.68 59.34 -1.72
C PRO A 112 -14.35 58.44 -2.81
N SER A 113 -15.64 58.02 -2.85
CA SER A 113 -16.94 58.23 -2.14
C SER A 113 -17.83 56.97 -2.40
N GLY A 114 -18.82 56.50 -1.61
CA GLY A 114 -20.07 57.14 -1.16
C GLY A 114 -21.23 56.93 -2.17
N SER A 115 -22.50 56.60 -1.84
CA SER A 115 -23.21 56.31 -0.57
C SER A 115 -24.65 55.79 -0.82
N ARG A 116 -25.20 54.86 -0.01
CA ARG A 116 -26.59 54.89 0.58
C ARG A 116 -26.97 53.64 1.40
N ARG A 117 -28.00 53.77 2.25
CA ARG A 117 -28.57 52.77 3.20
C ARG A 117 -30.10 53.05 3.42
N PRO A 118 -30.83 52.33 4.29
CA PRO A 118 -31.84 51.28 4.01
C PRO A 118 -33.30 51.85 4.03
N PRO A 119 -34.44 51.20 4.45
CA PRO A 119 -34.66 50.43 5.71
C PRO A 119 -35.62 49.19 5.67
N ALA A 120 -35.86 48.62 6.86
CA ALA A 120 -37.10 47.96 7.36
C ALA A 120 -37.34 46.42 7.21
N SER A 121 -37.93 45.88 8.28
CA SER A 121 -38.57 44.55 8.49
C SER A 121 -40.10 44.80 8.74
N PRO A 122 -40.99 43.90 9.27
CA PRO A 122 -40.86 42.52 9.82
C PRO A 122 -42.06 41.55 9.50
N VAL A 123 -42.27 40.51 10.35
CA VAL A 123 -43.52 39.71 10.65
C VAL A 123 -43.60 38.24 10.12
N LEU A 124 -44.53 37.45 10.69
CA LEU A 124 -44.52 36.00 10.98
C LEU A 124 -45.57 35.14 10.21
N SER A 125 -45.25 33.83 10.07
CA SER A 125 -46.11 32.61 10.18
C SER A 125 -47.41 32.39 9.36
N ARG A 126 -47.58 31.17 8.78
CA ARG A 126 -48.55 30.09 9.20
C ARG A 126 -48.59 28.86 8.25
N HIS A 127 -49.05 27.69 8.76
CA HIS A 127 -49.19 26.38 8.06
C HIS A 127 -50.46 26.22 7.17
N GLN A 128 -50.56 25.14 6.35
CA GLN A 128 -51.47 23.97 6.61
C GLN A 128 -51.53 22.85 5.51
N THR A 129 -51.48 21.56 5.96
CA THR A 129 -52.22 20.32 5.51
C THR A 129 -52.22 19.83 4.03
N SER A 130 -52.56 18.58 3.63
CA SER A 130 -53.21 17.41 4.29
C SER A 130 -52.87 16.04 3.62
N SER A 131 -53.15 14.91 4.29
CA SER A 131 -53.07 13.49 3.83
C SER A 131 -54.41 13.01 3.17
N PRO A 132 -54.81 11.71 2.98
CA PRO A 132 -54.40 10.38 3.55
C PRO A 132 -53.94 9.37 2.43
N LEU A 133 -54.21 8.04 2.30
CA LEU A 133 -55.10 7.06 2.97
C LEU A 133 -54.76 5.55 2.67
N ILE A 134 -54.31 4.77 3.69
CA ILE A 134 -54.75 3.41 4.15
C ILE A 134 -54.93 2.26 3.11
N THR A 135 -54.47 1.00 3.28
CA THR A 135 -54.68 -0.07 4.31
C THR A 135 -53.61 -1.17 4.06
N GLN A 136 -53.18 -2.12 4.92
CA GLN A 136 -53.42 -2.61 6.30
C GLN A 136 -52.02 -2.99 6.92
N THR A 137 -51.73 -3.47 8.15
CA THR A 137 -52.41 -4.06 9.34
C THR A 137 -52.84 -5.55 9.29
N PRO A 138 -53.12 -6.22 10.45
CA PRO A 138 -52.59 -6.03 11.82
C PRO A 138 -51.26 -6.81 11.98
N LEU A 139 -50.78 -7.53 13.02
CA LEU A 139 -50.96 -7.81 14.49
C LEU A 139 -49.52 -8.25 14.94
N LEU A 140 -48.96 -8.19 16.17
CA LEU A 140 -49.24 -7.75 17.55
C LEU A 140 -47.95 -7.02 18.04
N ALA A 141 -47.99 -5.92 18.80
CA ALA A 141 -48.14 -5.79 20.27
C ALA A 141 -47.00 -6.43 21.12
N THR A 142 -46.29 -5.71 22.03
CA THR A 142 -46.42 -4.29 22.46
C THR A 142 -45.15 -3.75 23.17
N THR A 143 -44.58 -2.63 22.68
CA THR A 143 -44.21 -1.33 23.35
C THR A 143 -43.65 -1.24 24.80
N PRO A 144 -43.02 -0.11 25.25
CA PRO A 144 -42.59 1.15 24.58
C PRO A 144 -41.11 1.59 24.87
N PRO A 145 -40.60 2.76 24.34
CA PRO A 145 -39.16 3.11 24.31
C PRO A 145 -38.70 4.38 25.08
N ARG A 146 -37.43 4.78 24.84
CA ARG A 146 -36.62 5.93 25.35
C ARG A 146 -37.22 7.35 25.26
N THR A 147 -36.67 8.31 26.02
CA THR A 147 -35.97 9.57 25.57
C THR A 147 -35.41 10.36 26.81
N PRO A 148 -35.02 11.67 26.85
CA PRO A 148 -33.62 12.06 27.15
C PRO A 148 -33.40 13.07 28.33
N SER A 149 -32.15 13.53 28.51
CA SER A 149 -31.62 14.50 29.50
C SER A 149 -31.21 15.85 28.83
N PRO A 150 -30.58 16.87 29.50
CA PRO A 150 -30.25 17.11 30.92
C PRO A 150 -31.08 18.29 31.50
N PRO A 151 -30.63 19.48 32.03
CA PRO A 151 -29.31 20.13 32.30
C PRO A 151 -29.02 20.45 33.80
N ILE A 152 -27.92 21.16 34.11
CA ILE A 152 -27.51 21.67 35.44
C ILE A 152 -26.85 23.07 35.32
N PRO A 153 -27.03 24.01 36.28
CA PRO A 153 -26.15 25.17 36.46
C PRO A 153 -25.47 25.31 37.86
N THR A 154 -24.39 26.09 37.88
CA THR A 154 -23.32 26.23 38.90
C THR A 154 -23.59 27.25 40.04
N ILE A 155 -22.81 27.21 41.14
CA ILE A 155 -22.28 28.38 41.89
C ILE A 155 -21.10 27.97 42.82
N ARG A 156 -20.32 28.94 43.34
CA ARG A 156 -19.00 28.75 44.02
C ARG A 156 -18.91 29.49 45.41
N PRO A 157 -17.74 29.70 46.06
CA PRO A 157 -17.37 29.11 47.35
C PRO A 157 -17.48 30.01 48.61
N GLY A 158 -17.25 29.44 49.81
CA GLY A 158 -17.19 30.13 51.12
C GLY A 158 -16.19 29.50 52.11
N SER A 159 -15.82 30.19 53.20
CA SER A 159 -14.52 30.01 53.88
C SER A 159 -14.50 29.69 55.39
N ARG A 160 -13.35 29.15 55.85
CA ARG A 160 -12.66 29.35 57.16
C ARG A 160 -12.98 28.51 58.42
N SER A 161 -11.88 28.30 59.16
CA SER A 161 -11.67 28.20 60.63
C SER A 161 -12.10 26.94 61.42
N SER A 162 -11.14 26.48 62.22
CA SER A 162 -11.22 25.46 63.26
C SER A 162 -10.94 26.05 64.64
N SER A 163 -11.61 25.57 65.70
CA SER A 163 -11.18 25.71 67.11
C SER A 163 -11.84 24.63 67.99
N PRO A 164 -11.23 24.21 69.13
CA PRO A 164 -11.71 23.10 69.97
C PRO A 164 -12.58 23.54 71.17
N ILE A 165 -13.23 22.57 71.82
CA ILE A 165 -14.02 22.74 73.07
C ILE A 165 -13.59 21.68 74.10
N ASN A 166 -13.74 21.99 75.39
CA ASN A 166 -13.34 21.13 76.52
C ASN A 166 -14.41 21.13 77.65
N ASN A 167 -14.38 20.11 78.52
CA ASN A 167 -15.05 19.98 79.84
C ASN A 167 -16.59 19.71 79.98
N ALA A 168 -16.87 18.54 80.59
CA ALA A 168 -17.68 18.28 81.81
C ALA A 168 -19.24 18.42 81.90
N THR A 169 -19.91 17.25 82.04
CA THR A 169 -20.83 16.76 83.12
C THR A 169 -21.63 17.74 84.04
N PRO A 170 -22.81 17.37 84.65
CA PRO A 170 -23.32 16.02 85.00
C PRO A 170 -24.86 15.78 84.71
N PRO A 171 -25.72 15.09 85.52
CA PRO A 171 -26.19 13.73 85.20
C PRO A 171 -27.72 13.46 85.28
N GLN A 172 -28.20 12.31 84.77
CA GLN A 172 -29.57 11.78 84.97
C GLN A 172 -29.63 10.22 84.91
N PRO A 173 -30.75 9.55 85.30
CA PRO A 173 -30.79 8.18 85.85
C PRO A 173 -30.73 7.02 84.81
N PRO A 174 -30.58 5.74 85.24
CA PRO A 174 -30.33 4.62 84.32
C PRO A 174 -31.56 4.19 83.49
N PRO A 175 -31.36 3.67 82.27
CA PRO A 175 -32.42 3.17 81.39
C PRO A 175 -32.80 1.71 81.67
N ASP A 176 -33.98 1.29 81.24
CA ASP A 176 -34.47 -0.08 81.39
C ASP A 176 -33.66 -1.10 80.57
N ASP A 177 -33.29 -2.22 81.21
CA ASP A 177 -32.52 -3.31 80.57
C ASP A 177 -33.27 -3.95 79.38
N THR A 178 -34.59 -3.88 79.34
CA THR A 178 -35.43 -4.37 78.24
C THR A 178 -35.20 -3.58 76.95
N GLU A 179 -35.18 -2.25 77.02
CA GLU A 179 -34.86 -1.40 75.86
C GLU A 179 -33.41 -1.61 75.41
N LEU A 180 -32.47 -1.71 76.36
CA LEU A 180 -31.08 -2.07 76.04
C LEU A 180 -30.96 -3.43 75.35
N GLN A 181 -31.76 -4.43 75.75
CA GLN A 181 -31.75 -5.75 75.15
C GLN A 181 -32.41 -5.76 73.75
N GLU A 182 -33.48 -5.00 73.53
CA GLU A 182 -34.10 -4.84 72.21
C GLU A 182 -33.22 -4.01 71.26
N LEU A 183 -32.58 -2.95 71.73
CA LEU A 183 -31.62 -2.16 70.96
C LEU A 183 -30.38 -2.99 70.60
N ARG A 184 -29.86 -3.83 71.52
CA ARG A 184 -28.79 -4.80 71.22
C ARG A 184 -29.24 -5.85 70.20
N ALA A 185 -30.50 -6.27 70.19
CA ALA A 185 -31.05 -7.16 69.17
C ALA A 185 -31.17 -6.47 67.80
N LYS A 186 -31.69 -5.23 67.76
CA LYS A 186 -31.76 -4.41 66.55
C LYS A 186 -30.39 -4.11 65.97
N LEU A 187 -29.38 -3.81 66.81
CA LEU A 187 -27.98 -3.68 66.39
C LEU A 187 -27.49 -4.96 65.73
N ARG A 188 -27.68 -6.12 66.37
CA ARG A 188 -27.26 -7.42 65.83
C ARG A 188 -27.92 -7.76 64.48
N VAL A 189 -29.17 -7.35 64.28
CA VAL A 189 -29.89 -7.48 62.98
C VAL A 189 -29.36 -6.50 61.94
N LEU A 190 -29.00 -5.28 62.31
CA LEU A 190 -28.38 -4.29 61.40
C LEU A 190 -26.93 -4.64 61.05
N GLU A 191 -26.19 -5.25 61.98
CA GLU A 191 -24.85 -5.81 61.77
C GLU A 191 -24.91 -7.03 60.85
N ALA A 192 -25.87 -7.93 61.05
CA ALA A 192 -26.13 -9.04 60.14
C ALA A 192 -26.49 -8.54 58.73
N LYS A 193 -27.44 -7.60 58.61
CA LYS A 193 -27.78 -6.97 57.32
C LYS A 193 -26.58 -6.32 56.66
N ARG A 194 -25.81 -5.49 57.37
CA ARG A 194 -24.58 -4.89 56.83
C ARG A 194 -23.56 -5.95 56.38
N GLY A 195 -23.48 -7.08 57.08
CA GLY A 195 -22.65 -8.23 56.69
C GLY A 195 -23.14 -8.90 55.40
N ASP A 196 -24.46 -9.01 55.22
CA ASP A 196 -25.08 -9.59 54.02
C ASP A 196 -25.06 -8.63 52.83
N ASP A 197 -25.28 -7.33 53.06
CA ASP A 197 -25.05 -6.26 52.08
C ASP A 197 -23.58 -6.28 51.62
N SER A 198 -22.62 -6.45 52.55
CA SER A 198 -21.19 -6.57 52.24
C SER A 198 -20.85 -7.86 51.48
N ARG A 199 -21.62 -8.95 51.67
CA ARG A 199 -21.49 -10.18 50.86
C ARG A 199 -22.05 -9.96 49.46
N HIS A 200 -23.20 -9.30 49.34
CA HIS A 200 -23.84 -9.04 48.05
C HIS A 200 -23.04 -8.03 47.20
N ILE A 201 -22.44 -7.01 47.82
CA ILE A 201 -21.48 -6.11 47.16
C ILE A 201 -20.32 -6.92 46.58
N ARG A 202 -19.70 -7.83 47.34
CA ARG A 202 -18.63 -8.70 46.83
C ARG A 202 -19.07 -9.63 45.71
N GLU A 203 -20.29 -10.16 45.79
CA GLU A 203 -20.88 -10.99 44.72
C GLU A 203 -21.06 -10.17 43.43
N LEU A 204 -21.53 -8.92 43.55
CA LEU A 204 -21.65 -7.98 42.43
C LEU A 204 -20.28 -7.53 41.90
N GLU A 205 -19.28 -7.33 42.76
CA GLU A 205 -17.89 -7.05 42.36
C GLU A 205 -17.29 -8.23 41.58
N THR A 206 -17.51 -9.47 42.01
CA THR A 206 -17.07 -10.65 41.23
C THR A 206 -17.80 -10.79 39.90
N ARG A 207 -19.12 -10.55 39.84
CA ARG A 207 -19.89 -10.57 38.58
C ARG A 207 -19.51 -9.42 37.65
N LEU A 208 -19.10 -8.27 38.20
CA LEU A 208 -18.55 -7.15 37.44
C LEU A 208 -17.20 -7.55 36.84
N ALA A 209 -16.27 -8.10 37.62
CA ALA A 209 -14.97 -8.56 37.13
C ALA A 209 -15.10 -9.68 36.07
N GLU A 210 -16.05 -10.61 36.24
CA GLU A 210 -16.41 -11.60 35.22
C GLU A 210 -16.91 -10.92 33.93
N ALA A 211 -17.86 -9.98 34.03
CA ALA A 211 -18.39 -9.24 32.88
C ALA A 211 -17.31 -8.39 32.17
N GLU A 212 -16.44 -7.73 32.92
CA GLU A 212 -15.28 -6.98 32.41
C GLU A 212 -14.30 -7.92 31.69
N SER A 213 -14.10 -9.15 32.18
CA SER A 213 -13.28 -10.15 31.49
C SER A 213 -13.88 -10.57 30.13
N PHE A 214 -15.21 -10.72 30.04
CA PHE A 214 -15.89 -10.99 28.77
C PHE A 214 -15.85 -9.78 27.82
N VAL A 215 -15.96 -8.56 28.33
CA VAL A 215 -15.77 -7.33 27.53
C VAL A 215 -14.32 -7.20 27.03
N ALA A 216 -13.33 -7.59 27.83
CA ALA A 216 -11.91 -7.62 27.42
C ALA A 216 -11.57 -8.77 26.46
N LEU A 217 -12.36 -9.85 26.45
CA LEU A 217 -12.27 -10.93 25.44
C LEU A 217 -12.90 -10.54 24.10
N ARG A 218 -13.94 -9.68 24.10
CA ARG A 218 -14.63 -9.23 22.89
C ARG A 218 -13.70 -8.68 21.79
N PRO A 219 -12.76 -7.73 22.04
CA PRO A 219 -11.85 -7.26 20.99
C PRO A 219 -10.87 -8.35 20.53
N LYS A 220 -10.51 -9.32 21.38
CA LYS A 220 -9.64 -10.46 20.98
C LYS A 220 -10.39 -11.45 20.07
N LEU A 221 -11.66 -11.71 20.37
CA LEU A 221 -12.53 -12.52 19.51
C LEU A 221 -12.84 -11.80 18.19
N GLN A 222 -13.06 -10.48 18.22
CA GLN A 222 -13.30 -9.70 17.01
C GLN A 222 -12.03 -9.56 16.15
N ALA A 223 -10.84 -9.41 16.76
CA ALA A 223 -9.57 -9.50 16.05
C ALA A 223 -9.37 -10.87 15.39
N LYS A 224 -9.71 -11.97 16.07
CA LYS A 224 -9.71 -13.32 15.47
C LYS A 224 -10.74 -13.50 14.37
N LEU A 225 -11.93 -12.90 14.48
CA LEU A 225 -12.97 -12.96 13.46
C LEU A 225 -12.51 -12.21 12.20
N ASN A 226 -11.96 -11.00 12.36
CA ASN A 226 -11.34 -10.24 11.28
C ASN A 226 -10.16 -11.01 10.65
N GLN A 227 -9.26 -11.59 11.46
CA GLN A 227 -8.14 -12.41 10.97
C GLN A 227 -8.63 -13.60 10.13
N LEU A 228 -9.62 -14.35 10.63
CA LEU A 228 -10.23 -15.46 9.90
C LEU A 228 -10.99 -15.00 8.64
N GLN A 229 -11.51 -13.77 8.61
CA GLN A 229 -12.08 -13.19 7.38
C GLN A 229 -10.99 -12.85 6.36
N THR A 230 -9.85 -12.28 6.75
CA THR A 230 -8.71 -12.07 5.85
C THR A 230 -8.15 -13.38 5.34
N GLU A 231 -7.91 -14.38 6.20
CA GLU A 231 -7.43 -15.72 5.80
C GLU A 231 -8.43 -16.42 4.85
N LEU A 232 -9.74 -16.20 5.02
CA LEU A 232 -10.79 -16.74 4.13
C LEU A 232 -10.88 -15.98 2.79
N ILE A 233 -10.58 -14.67 2.77
CA ILE A 233 -10.47 -13.89 1.52
C ILE A 233 -9.19 -14.27 0.76
N GLU A 234 -8.06 -14.40 1.44
CA GLU A 234 -6.78 -14.83 0.87
C GLU A 234 -6.91 -16.25 0.28
N THR A 235 -7.41 -17.22 1.03
CA THR A 235 -7.61 -18.60 0.51
C THR A 235 -8.67 -18.70 -0.59
N ARG A 236 -9.66 -17.79 -0.63
CA ARG A 236 -10.56 -17.66 -1.80
C ARG A 236 -9.86 -17.11 -3.02
N ARG A 237 -8.98 -16.12 -2.85
CA ARG A 237 -8.16 -15.56 -3.93
C ARG A 237 -7.18 -16.60 -4.46
N GLU A 238 -6.46 -17.31 -3.59
CA GLU A 238 -5.59 -18.43 -3.97
C GLU A 238 -6.36 -19.53 -4.70
N LEU A 239 -7.59 -19.83 -4.30
CA LEU A 239 -8.46 -20.78 -5.00
C LEU A 239 -8.88 -20.28 -6.39
N ALA A 240 -9.25 -19.01 -6.52
CA ALA A 240 -9.61 -18.40 -7.81
C ALA A 240 -8.40 -18.32 -8.75
N ASP A 241 -7.25 -17.85 -8.27
CA ASP A 241 -5.98 -17.82 -9.00
C ASP A 241 -5.58 -19.24 -9.46
N ALA A 242 -5.77 -20.26 -8.61
CA ALA A 242 -5.52 -21.66 -8.97
C ALA A 242 -6.53 -22.24 -9.96
N GLN A 243 -7.81 -21.85 -9.89
CA GLN A 243 -8.84 -22.24 -10.85
C GLN A 243 -8.61 -21.61 -12.22
N GLN A 244 -8.29 -20.31 -12.27
CA GLN A 244 -7.90 -19.62 -13.50
C GLN A 244 -6.62 -20.22 -14.09
N LEU A 245 -5.65 -20.59 -13.26
CA LEU A 245 -4.46 -21.33 -13.72
C LEU A 245 -4.81 -22.74 -14.24
N SER A 246 -5.83 -23.42 -13.70
CA SER A 246 -6.31 -24.70 -14.24
C SER A 246 -6.93 -24.49 -15.62
N GLN A 247 -7.87 -23.54 -15.76
CA GLN A 247 -8.52 -23.20 -17.03
C GLN A 247 -7.50 -22.78 -18.10
N LEU A 248 -6.47 -22.00 -17.74
CA LEU A 248 -5.38 -21.62 -18.66
C LEU A 248 -4.46 -22.80 -19.04
N ASN A 249 -4.39 -23.87 -18.23
CA ASN A 249 -3.68 -25.10 -18.61
C ASN A 249 -4.59 -26.07 -19.40
N GLU A 250 -5.90 -26.07 -19.14
CA GLU A 250 -6.91 -26.83 -19.89
C GLU A 250 -7.05 -26.26 -21.31
N GLY A 251 -7.23 -24.95 -21.45
CA GLY A 251 -7.21 -24.26 -22.75
C GLY A 251 -5.91 -24.52 -23.52
N ARG A 252 -4.75 -24.45 -22.86
CA ARG A 252 -3.47 -24.80 -23.49
C ARG A 252 -3.33 -26.28 -23.84
N ASN A 253 -4.04 -27.18 -23.16
CA ASN A 253 -4.11 -28.58 -23.58
C ASN A 253 -5.01 -28.76 -24.80
N VAL A 254 -6.10 -27.98 -24.92
CA VAL A 254 -6.90 -27.90 -26.14
C VAL A 254 -6.08 -27.32 -27.29
N ASP A 255 -5.40 -26.17 -27.12
CA ASP A 255 -4.48 -25.60 -28.11
C ASP A 255 -3.44 -26.61 -28.61
N ASN A 256 -2.88 -27.42 -27.71
CA ASN A 256 -1.89 -28.45 -28.02
C ASN A 256 -2.53 -29.67 -28.71
N GLN A 257 -3.77 -30.02 -28.37
CA GLN A 257 -4.53 -31.12 -28.98
C GLN A 257 -4.96 -30.74 -30.40
N GLU A 258 -5.46 -29.52 -30.62
CA GLU A 258 -5.76 -28.99 -31.95
C GLU A 258 -4.50 -28.91 -32.83
N GLN A 259 -3.36 -28.52 -32.26
CA GLN A 259 -2.07 -28.57 -32.96
C GLN A 259 -1.61 -30.00 -33.27
N LEU A 260 -1.90 -30.96 -32.39
CA LEU A 260 -1.64 -32.38 -32.65
C LEU A 260 -2.53 -32.92 -33.77
N GLU A 261 -3.82 -32.56 -33.77
CA GLU A 261 -4.81 -32.98 -34.77
C GLU A 261 -4.55 -32.34 -36.14
N MET A 262 -4.19 -31.05 -36.18
CA MET A 262 -3.69 -30.41 -37.41
C MET A 262 -2.39 -31.07 -37.92
N ALA A 263 -1.46 -31.43 -37.03
CA ALA A 263 -0.23 -32.13 -37.43
C ALA A 263 -0.49 -33.60 -37.85
N MET A 264 -1.53 -34.24 -37.34
CA MET A 264 -2.00 -35.56 -37.79
C MET A 264 -2.67 -35.45 -39.17
N LEU A 265 -3.50 -34.44 -39.40
CA LEU A 265 -4.09 -34.17 -40.72
C LEU A 265 -3.03 -33.81 -41.76
N ASP A 266 -2.05 -32.95 -41.45
CA ASP A 266 -0.93 -32.66 -42.34
C ASP A 266 -0.07 -33.91 -42.64
N LYS A 267 0.02 -34.85 -41.68
CA LYS A 267 0.66 -36.16 -41.88
C LYS A 267 -0.18 -37.07 -42.78
N GLU A 268 -1.48 -37.21 -42.52
CA GLU A 268 -2.38 -38.05 -43.32
C GLU A 268 -2.49 -37.52 -44.78
N MET A 269 -2.59 -36.20 -44.95
CA MET A 269 -2.52 -35.53 -46.27
C MET A 269 -1.14 -35.65 -46.94
N ALA A 270 -0.07 -35.98 -46.21
CA ALA A 270 1.25 -36.27 -46.76
C ALA A 270 1.43 -37.76 -47.09
N GLU A 271 0.81 -38.65 -46.32
CA GLU A 271 0.76 -40.09 -46.56
C GLU A 271 -0.14 -40.40 -47.78
N GLU A 272 -1.35 -39.83 -47.88
CA GLU A 272 -2.21 -39.96 -49.07
C GLU A 272 -1.48 -39.48 -50.34
N ARG A 273 -0.76 -38.35 -50.27
CA ARG A 273 0.05 -37.84 -51.39
C ARG A 273 1.25 -38.73 -51.72
N ALA A 274 1.80 -39.46 -50.74
CA ALA A 274 2.86 -40.43 -50.99
C ALA A 274 2.29 -41.69 -51.64
N GLU A 275 1.17 -42.23 -51.15
CA GLU A 275 0.48 -43.39 -51.72
C GLU A 275 0.02 -43.13 -53.16
N LEU A 276 -0.55 -41.94 -53.43
CA LEU A 276 -0.90 -41.51 -54.79
C LEU A 276 0.34 -41.42 -55.71
N ALA A 277 1.45 -40.87 -55.21
CA ALA A 277 2.69 -40.78 -55.98
C ALA A 277 3.36 -42.14 -56.20
N GLU A 278 3.21 -43.10 -55.28
CA GLU A 278 3.66 -44.48 -55.47
C GLU A 278 2.77 -45.22 -56.48
N ALA A 279 1.45 -45.02 -56.45
CA ALA A 279 0.51 -45.57 -57.42
C ALA A 279 0.74 -45.04 -58.85
N GLU A 280 1.00 -43.74 -59.03
CA GLU A 280 1.42 -43.18 -60.33
C GLU A 280 2.73 -43.81 -60.82
N LEU A 281 3.66 -44.11 -59.90
CA LEU A 281 4.95 -44.71 -60.23
C LEU A 281 4.80 -46.20 -60.58
N GLU A 282 3.88 -46.93 -59.97
CA GLU A 282 3.51 -48.29 -60.39
C GLU A 282 2.82 -48.30 -61.77
N GLU A 283 1.87 -47.40 -62.04
CA GLU A 283 1.24 -47.30 -63.37
C GLU A 283 2.27 -47.00 -64.48
N VAL A 284 3.25 -46.14 -64.19
CA VAL A 284 4.38 -45.87 -65.12
C VAL A 284 5.29 -47.08 -65.28
N ARG A 285 5.49 -47.93 -64.26
CA ARG A 285 6.24 -49.19 -64.38
C ARG A 285 5.49 -50.23 -65.22
N GLU A 286 4.18 -50.39 -65.04
CA GLU A 286 3.38 -51.31 -65.86
C GLU A 286 3.38 -50.90 -67.33
N ARG A 287 3.22 -49.60 -67.61
CA ARG A 287 3.34 -49.03 -68.96
C ARG A 287 4.72 -49.26 -69.56
N LEU A 288 5.79 -49.19 -68.77
CA LEU A 288 7.15 -49.50 -69.23
C LEU A 288 7.28 -51.00 -69.59
N ALA A 289 6.81 -51.90 -68.72
CA ALA A 289 6.86 -53.34 -68.94
C ALA A 289 6.08 -53.77 -70.20
N ALA A 290 4.93 -53.16 -70.46
CA ALA A 290 4.16 -53.39 -71.69
C ALA A 290 4.95 -53.00 -72.96
N VAL A 291 5.67 -51.87 -72.94
CA VAL A 291 6.51 -51.42 -74.05
C VAL A 291 7.76 -52.29 -74.22
N GLU A 292 8.33 -52.82 -73.14
CA GLU A 292 9.43 -53.79 -73.22
C GLU A 292 8.98 -55.11 -73.87
N VAL A 293 7.73 -55.55 -73.66
CA VAL A 293 7.15 -56.73 -74.33
C VAL A 293 6.84 -56.45 -75.82
N GLU A 294 6.34 -55.27 -76.19
CA GLU A 294 6.22 -54.91 -77.62
C GLU A 294 7.58 -54.91 -78.34
N LEU A 295 8.67 -54.57 -77.63
CA LEU A 295 10.04 -54.55 -78.16
C LEU A 295 10.71 -55.93 -78.26
N THR A 296 10.22 -56.94 -77.53
CA THR A 296 10.64 -58.34 -77.75
C THR A 296 9.85 -59.00 -78.88
N VAL A 297 8.52 -58.83 -78.93
CA VAL A 297 7.68 -59.39 -80.00
C VAL A 297 8.10 -58.85 -81.37
N ARG A 298 8.39 -57.55 -81.50
CA ARG A 298 8.91 -56.96 -82.75
C ARG A 298 10.35 -57.34 -83.12
N ARG A 299 10.93 -58.39 -82.53
CA ARG A 299 12.20 -59.00 -82.95
C ARG A 299 12.09 -60.42 -83.52
N GLU A 300 10.94 -61.09 -83.43
CA GLU A 300 10.85 -62.53 -83.75
C GLU A 300 10.04 -62.87 -85.01
N GLU A 301 9.42 -61.90 -85.70
CA GLU A 301 8.64 -62.12 -86.93
C GLU A 301 9.35 -61.64 -88.21
N ASN A 302 9.96 -62.56 -88.98
CA ASN A 302 10.31 -62.32 -90.40
C ASN A 302 10.69 -63.62 -91.19
N GLY A 303 10.01 -63.89 -92.32
CA GLY A 303 10.25 -65.01 -93.27
C GLY A 303 9.42 -66.29 -92.97
N ASP A 304 8.90 -67.08 -93.92
CA ASP A 304 8.85 -67.04 -95.41
C ASP A 304 7.59 -67.80 -95.95
N ALA A 305 7.28 -67.81 -97.27
CA ALA A 305 6.03 -68.33 -97.90
C ALA A 305 6.21 -69.46 -98.98
N ILE A 306 5.17 -70.14 -99.55
CA ILE A 306 4.48 -69.86 -100.88
C ILE A 306 3.49 -71.02 -101.35
N ASP A 307 2.36 -70.70 -102.06
CA ASP A 307 1.39 -71.46 -102.99
C ASP A 307 0.66 -72.80 -102.57
N THR A 308 -0.32 -73.50 -103.25
CA THR A 308 -0.93 -73.55 -104.65
C THR A 308 -2.42 -74.15 -104.73
N GLU A 309 -2.97 -74.54 -105.92
CA GLU A 309 -4.38 -75.00 -106.28
C GLU A 309 -4.42 -76.26 -107.25
N ALA A 310 -5.51 -76.91 -107.77
CA ALA A 310 -6.97 -77.20 -107.48
C ALA A 310 -7.64 -78.14 -108.58
N GLY A 311 -8.94 -78.55 -108.52
CA GLY A 311 -9.68 -79.30 -109.60
C GLY A 311 -11.09 -79.93 -109.32
N LYS A 312 -11.91 -80.34 -110.34
CA LYS A 312 -13.34 -80.81 -110.22
C LYS A 312 -13.93 -81.79 -111.30
N ASP A 313 -15.18 -82.25 -111.11
CA ASP A 313 -15.95 -83.35 -111.79
C ASP A 313 -16.45 -83.19 -113.27
N THR A 314 -17.03 -84.25 -113.87
CA THR A 314 -17.89 -84.18 -115.10
C THR A 314 -18.94 -85.33 -115.15
N LEU A 315 -19.96 -85.28 -116.04
CA LEU A 315 -21.27 -85.93 -115.79
C LEU A 315 -22.08 -86.44 -117.03
N ALA A 316 -22.92 -87.48 -116.82
CA ALA A 316 -24.16 -87.91 -117.56
C ALA A 316 -24.12 -88.56 -118.97
N PHE A 317 -24.93 -89.63 -119.16
CA PHE A 317 -25.60 -89.97 -120.44
C PHE A 317 -26.85 -90.89 -120.30
N ILE A 318 -26.87 -91.84 -119.36
CA ILE A 318 -27.89 -92.91 -119.28
C ILE A 318 -29.20 -92.42 -118.62
N GLN A 319 -29.91 -91.50 -119.28
CA GLN A 319 -31.24 -91.00 -118.88
C GLN A 319 -32.39 -91.50 -119.78
N LEU A 320 -32.07 -92.10 -120.94
CA LEU A 320 -32.99 -92.60 -121.99
C LEU A 320 -34.25 -93.33 -121.49
N GLU A 321 -34.05 -94.59 -121.10
CA GLU A 321 -35.13 -95.59 -120.96
C GLU A 321 -36.01 -95.38 -119.71
N LYS A 322 -35.51 -94.61 -118.73
CA LYS A 322 -36.09 -94.42 -117.39
C LYS A 322 -37.41 -93.65 -117.35
N GLN A 323 -38.02 -93.38 -118.50
CA GLN A 323 -39.28 -92.62 -118.63
C GLN A 323 -40.54 -93.51 -118.64
N ASN A 324 -40.48 -94.74 -119.17
CA ASN A 324 -41.68 -95.58 -119.31
C ASN A 324 -42.11 -96.29 -118.01
N GLU A 325 -41.17 -96.60 -117.10
CA GLU A 325 -41.52 -97.17 -115.78
C GLU A 325 -42.16 -96.14 -114.83
N ARG A 326 -41.72 -94.88 -114.91
CA ARG A 326 -42.17 -93.77 -114.05
C ARG A 326 -43.70 -93.61 -114.02
N LEU A 327 -44.38 -93.85 -115.14
CA LEU A 327 -45.84 -93.72 -115.24
C LEU A 327 -46.62 -94.79 -114.44
N LYS A 328 -46.01 -95.94 -114.13
CA LYS A 328 -46.60 -96.93 -113.21
C LYS A 328 -46.26 -96.66 -111.75
N GLU A 329 -45.04 -96.20 -111.45
CA GLU A 329 -44.69 -95.77 -110.09
C GLU A 329 -45.53 -94.57 -109.61
N ALA A 330 -45.81 -93.61 -110.50
CA ALA A 330 -46.51 -92.36 -110.15
C ALA A 330 -47.88 -92.58 -109.50
N LEU A 331 -48.65 -93.58 -109.97
CA LEU A 331 -49.96 -93.91 -109.41
C LEU A 331 -49.88 -94.55 -108.02
N ILE A 332 -48.80 -95.26 -107.70
CA ILE A 332 -48.58 -95.83 -106.36
C ILE A 332 -48.13 -94.72 -105.40
N ARG A 333 -47.14 -93.92 -105.81
CA ARG A 333 -46.66 -92.78 -105.01
C ARG A 333 -47.77 -91.81 -104.62
N LEU A 334 -48.76 -91.56 -105.49
CA LEU A 334 -49.86 -90.64 -105.16
C LEU A 334 -50.71 -91.11 -103.97
N ARG A 335 -50.94 -92.42 -103.84
CA ARG A 335 -51.63 -93.00 -102.66
C ARG A 335 -50.82 -92.77 -101.40
N ASP A 336 -49.54 -93.14 -101.46
CA ASP A 336 -48.66 -93.19 -100.29
C ASP A 336 -48.39 -91.78 -99.76
N VAL A 337 -48.09 -90.82 -100.65
CA VAL A 337 -47.95 -89.39 -100.32
C VAL A 337 -49.20 -88.84 -99.66
N THR A 338 -50.40 -89.19 -100.14
CA THR A 338 -51.67 -88.70 -99.53
C THR A 338 -51.80 -89.21 -98.09
N GLN A 339 -51.46 -90.47 -97.85
CA GLN A 339 -51.57 -91.09 -96.52
C GLN A 339 -50.46 -90.61 -95.55
N GLU A 340 -49.30 -90.25 -96.10
CA GLU A 340 -48.17 -89.62 -95.38
C GLU A 340 -48.49 -88.17 -94.98
N THR A 341 -49.08 -87.37 -95.88
CA THR A 341 -49.51 -85.99 -95.55
C THR A 341 -50.58 -85.93 -94.46
N ASP A 342 -51.51 -86.90 -94.44
CA ASP A 342 -52.52 -87.02 -93.39
C ASP A 342 -51.91 -87.35 -92.01
N GLN A 343 -50.79 -88.08 -91.97
CA GLN A 343 -50.05 -88.32 -90.73
C GLN A 343 -49.20 -87.11 -90.31
N GLU A 344 -48.57 -86.40 -91.26
CA GLU A 344 -47.84 -85.17 -90.93
C GLU A 344 -48.76 -84.10 -90.31
N GLN A 345 -49.93 -83.86 -90.89
CA GLN A 345 -50.85 -82.84 -90.37
C GLN A 345 -51.35 -83.18 -88.96
N ARG A 346 -51.56 -84.46 -88.65
CA ARG A 346 -51.92 -84.92 -87.30
C ARG A 346 -50.77 -84.74 -86.29
N LYS A 347 -49.51 -84.93 -86.71
CA LYS A 347 -48.34 -84.64 -85.85
C LYS A 347 -48.21 -83.15 -85.56
N ARG A 348 -48.28 -82.31 -86.61
CA ARG A 348 -48.21 -80.84 -86.45
C ARG A 348 -49.32 -80.29 -85.57
N LEU A 349 -50.53 -80.85 -85.64
CA LEU A 349 -51.62 -80.50 -84.71
C LEU A 349 -51.27 -80.86 -83.25
N ALA A 350 -50.81 -82.08 -82.98
CA ALA A 350 -50.43 -82.50 -81.63
C ALA A 350 -49.21 -81.73 -81.06
N GLU A 351 -48.29 -81.28 -81.93
CA GLU A 351 -47.18 -80.41 -81.55
C GLU A 351 -47.70 -79.01 -81.19
N LEU A 352 -48.57 -78.40 -82.02
CA LEU A 352 -49.17 -77.09 -81.72
C LEU A 352 -50.10 -77.11 -80.49
N GLU A 353 -50.83 -78.19 -80.25
CA GLU A 353 -51.64 -78.39 -79.04
C GLU A 353 -50.76 -78.45 -77.77
N LYS A 354 -49.56 -79.04 -77.87
CA LYS A 354 -48.58 -79.06 -76.77
C LYS A 354 -47.93 -77.70 -76.54
N ASP A 355 -47.56 -76.99 -77.62
CA ASP A 355 -46.93 -75.68 -77.51
C ASP A 355 -47.91 -74.62 -76.96
N LEU A 356 -49.21 -74.73 -77.26
CA LEU A 356 -50.26 -73.94 -76.63
C LEU A 356 -50.36 -74.18 -75.11
N ALA A 357 -50.34 -75.44 -74.67
CA ALA A 357 -50.34 -75.75 -73.23
C ALA A 357 -49.09 -75.20 -72.51
N GLY A 358 -47.92 -75.29 -73.14
CA GLY A 358 -46.68 -74.68 -72.63
C GLY A 358 -46.74 -73.15 -72.57
N PHE A 359 -47.49 -72.51 -73.47
CA PHE A 359 -47.72 -71.06 -73.44
C PHE A 359 -48.65 -70.66 -72.28
N GLU A 360 -49.69 -71.44 -71.96
CA GLU A 360 -50.58 -71.20 -70.81
C GLU A 360 -49.84 -71.34 -69.45
N GLU A 361 -48.96 -72.34 -69.32
CA GLU A 361 -48.08 -72.49 -68.15
C GLU A 361 -47.08 -71.31 -68.05
N LEU A 362 -46.47 -70.89 -69.16
CA LEU A 362 -45.55 -69.76 -69.18
C LEU A 362 -46.26 -68.44 -68.85
N GLN A 363 -47.47 -68.21 -69.39
CA GLN A 363 -48.26 -67.01 -69.09
C GLN A 363 -48.63 -66.93 -67.60
N THR A 364 -49.08 -68.03 -66.99
CA THR A 364 -49.40 -68.03 -65.56
C THR A 364 -48.17 -67.83 -64.67
N SER A 365 -46.99 -68.29 -65.10
CA SER A 365 -45.72 -67.97 -64.41
C SER A 365 -45.32 -66.49 -64.55
N TYR A 366 -45.59 -65.88 -65.72
CA TYR A 366 -45.34 -64.46 -65.98
C TYR A 366 -46.28 -63.56 -65.16
N GLU A 367 -47.58 -63.88 -65.12
CA GLU A 367 -48.56 -63.16 -64.29
C GLU A 367 -48.21 -63.26 -62.78
N THR A 368 -47.77 -64.43 -62.32
CA THR A 368 -47.34 -64.63 -60.93
C THR A 368 -46.08 -63.83 -60.58
N THR A 369 -45.08 -63.81 -61.46
CA THR A 369 -43.83 -63.05 -61.25
C THR A 369 -44.04 -61.54 -61.38
N LEU A 370 -44.97 -61.09 -62.23
CA LEU A 370 -45.39 -59.69 -62.31
C LEU A 370 -46.08 -59.21 -61.02
N ILE A 371 -46.90 -60.06 -60.39
CA ILE A 371 -47.49 -59.78 -59.07
C ILE A 371 -46.41 -59.74 -57.98
N GLN A 372 -45.39 -60.60 -58.03
CA GLN A 372 -44.28 -60.55 -57.07
C GLN A 372 -43.42 -59.29 -57.27
N LEU A 373 -43.13 -58.91 -58.51
CA LEU A 373 -42.40 -57.69 -58.85
C LEU A 373 -43.14 -56.44 -58.34
N THR A 374 -44.42 -56.30 -58.66
CA THR A 374 -45.22 -55.13 -58.22
C THR A 374 -45.35 -55.04 -56.69
N ASN A 375 -45.44 -56.17 -55.98
CA ASN A 375 -45.38 -56.16 -54.51
C ASN A 375 -44.00 -55.75 -53.97
N ALA A 376 -42.91 -56.16 -54.61
CA ALA A 376 -41.56 -55.75 -54.23
C ALA A 376 -41.31 -54.25 -54.54
N GLU A 377 -41.81 -53.74 -55.66
CA GLU A 377 -41.79 -52.32 -56.01
C GLU A 377 -42.52 -51.47 -54.96
N ILE A 378 -43.71 -51.91 -54.51
CA ILE A 378 -44.46 -51.23 -53.43
C ILE A 378 -43.68 -51.25 -52.10
N GLN A 379 -43.04 -52.36 -51.74
CA GLN A 379 -42.21 -52.43 -50.53
C GLN A 379 -40.96 -51.54 -50.61
N VAL A 380 -40.34 -51.45 -51.79
CA VAL A 380 -39.24 -50.53 -52.05
C VAL A 380 -39.71 -49.07 -51.96
N GLU A 381 -40.92 -48.75 -52.40
CA GLU A 381 -41.48 -47.39 -52.30
C GLU A 381 -41.79 -46.99 -50.84
N ASP A 382 -42.36 -47.90 -50.05
CA ASP A 382 -42.60 -47.66 -48.62
C ASP A 382 -41.30 -47.52 -47.81
N LEU A 383 -40.28 -48.34 -48.12
CA LEU A 383 -38.95 -48.22 -47.50
C LEU A 383 -38.21 -46.93 -47.90
N LYS A 384 -38.40 -46.41 -49.12
CA LYS A 384 -37.93 -45.06 -49.49
C LYS A 384 -38.63 -43.99 -48.66
N MET A 385 -39.96 -44.07 -48.52
CA MET A 385 -40.73 -43.09 -47.74
C MET A 385 -40.29 -43.08 -46.26
N GLN A 386 -40.07 -44.25 -45.67
CA GLN A 386 -39.52 -44.37 -44.31
C GLN A 386 -38.08 -43.82 -44.19
N LEU A 387 -37.27 -43.96 -45.24
CA LEU A 387 -35.92 -43.38 -45.30
C LEU A 387 -35.97 -41.85 -45.45
N ASP A 388 -36.85 -41.32 -46.29
CA ASP A 388 -37.04 -39.87 -46.48
C ASP A 388 -37.58 -39.21 -45.20
N ASP A 389 -38.52 -39.85 -44.49
CA ASP A 389 -38.99 -39.42 -43.16
C ASP A 389 -37.85 -39.45 -42.11
N ALA A 390 -37.00 -40.49 -42.13
CA ALA A 390 -35.84 -40.58 -41.23
C ALA A 390 -34.79 -39.50 -41.52
N LEU A 391 -34.49 -39.24 -42.80
CA LEU A 391 -33.59 -38.17 -43.24
C LEU A 391 -34.16 -36.79 -42.88
N GLY A 392 -35.48 -36.58 -42.98
CA GLY A 392 -36.13 -35.35 -42.53
C GLY A 392 -36.07 -35.16 -41.01
N ALA A 393 -36.16 -36.24 -40.24
CA ALA A 393 -35.97 -36.20 -38.79
C ALA A 393 -34.50 -35.93 -38.41
N GLU A 394 -33.53 -36.48 -39.15
CA GLU A 394 -32.11 -36.20 -38.99
C GLU A 394 -31.79 -34.74 -39.34
N GLU A 395 -32.29 -34.21 -40.46
CA GLU A 395 -32.12 -32.81 -40.85
C GLU A 395 -32.73 -31.84 -39.81
N MET A 396 -33.85 -32.22 -39.19
CA MET A 396 -34.44 -31.46 -38.07
C MET A 396 -33.56 -31.53 -36.81
N LEU A 397 -32.98 -32.70 -36.50
CA LEU A 397 -32.09 -32.88 -35.36
C LEU A 397 -30.82 -32.05 -35.53
N VAL A 398 -30.18 -32.10 -36.72
CA VAL A 398 -29.02 -31.28 -37.08
C VAL A 398 -29.32 -29.79 -36.85
N LYS A 399 -30.42 -29.27 -37.42
CA LYS A 399 -30.85 -27.87 -37.22
C LYS A 399 -31.13 -27.52 -35.76
N LEU A 400 -31.63 -28.47 -34.96
CA LEU A 400 -31.78 -28.27 -33.51
C LEU A 400 -30.44 -28.28 -32.77
N THR A 401 -29.47 -29.10 -33.17
CA THR A 401 -28.13 -29.12 -32.57
C THR A 401 -27.32 -27.88 -32.95
N GLU A 402 -27.35 -27.45 -34.21
CA GLU A 402 -26.79 -26.18 -34.67
C GLU A 402 -27.37 -25.01 -33.86
N ARG A 403 -28.70 -24.92 -33.77
CA ARG A 403 -29.37 -23.87 -32.99
C ARG A 403 -29.09 -23.93 -31.49
N ASN A 404 -28.91 -25.11 -30.91
CA ASN A 404 -28.51 -25.23 -29.50
C ASN A 404 -27.03 -24.86 -29.29
N LEU A 405 -26.17 -25.09 -30.29
CA LEU A 405 -24.78 -24.63 -30.29
C LEU A 405 -24.70 -23.10 -30.40
N GLU A 406 -25.38 -22.49 -31.39
CA GLU A 406 -25.52 -21.02 -31.53
C GLU A 406 -26.02 -20.36 -30.23
N LEU A 407 -27.00 -20.97 -29.57
CA LEU A 407 -27.55 -20.46 -28.30
C LEU A 407 -26.61 -20.71 -27.12
N GLY A 408 -25.80 -21.77 -27.16
CA GLY A 408 -24.74 -22.05 -26.18
C GLY A 408 -23.61 -21.04 -26.28
N GLU A 409 -23.03 -20.88 -27.47
CA GLU A 409 -22.03 -19.86 -27.81
C GLU A 409 -22.51 -18.47 -27.39
N LYS A 410 -23.75 -18.10 -27.75
CA LYS A 410 -24.33 -16.80 -27.37
C LYS A 410 -24.58 -16.65 -25.86
N ILE A 411 -24.82 -17.74 -25.13
CA ILE A 411 -24.88 -17.70 -23.67
C ILE A 411 -23.48 -17.49 -23.09
N GLU A 412 -22.44 -18.07 -23.69
CA GLU A 412 -21.05 -17.91 -23.26
C GLU A 412 -20.49 -16.51 -23.59
N ASP A 413 -20.75 -15.97 -24.78
CA ASP A 413 -20.53 -14.56 -25.12
C ASP A 413 -21.17 -13.64 -24.08
N MET A 414 -22.44 -13.89 -23.72
CA MET A 414 -23.12 -13.10 -22.69
C MET A 414 -22.48 -13.26 -21.32
N ARG A 415 -21.99 -14.45 -20.93
CA ARG A 415 -21.24 -14.65 -19.67
C ARG A 415 -19.96 -13.86 -19.65
N ILE A 416 -19.14 -13.96 -20.70
CA ILE A 416 -17.88 -13.21 -20.84
C ILE A 416 -18.16 -11.70 -20.75
N THR A 417 -19.19 -11.19 -21.44
CA THR A 417 -19.55 -9.75 -21.31
C THR A 417 -20.10 -9.37 -19.93
N ILE A 418 -20.71 -10.30 -19.18
CA ILE A 418 -21.12 -10.05 -17.79
C ILE A 418 -19.89 -10.02 -16.87
N GLU A 419 -18.94 -10.95 -17.03
CA GLU A 419 -17.70 -10.99 -16.25
C GLU A 419 -16.82 -9.75 -16.53
N ASP A 420 -16.70 -9.32 -17.79
CA ASP A 420 -16.06 -8.05 -18.17
C ASP A 420 -16.76 -6.83 -17.50
N LEU A 421 -18.10 -6.81 -17.47
CA LEU A 421 -18.87 -5.74 -16.85
C LEU A 421 -18.80 -5.76 -15.32
N GLU A 422 -18.71 -6.94 -14.70
CA GLU A 422 -18.53 -7.08 -13.25
C GLU A 422 -17.11 -6.67 -12.83
N ALA A 423 -16.07 -7.01 -13.61
CA ALA A 423 -14.71 -6.54 -13.41
C ALA A 423 -14.56 -5.02 -13.63
N LEU A 424 -15.23 -4.47 -14.65
CA LEU A 424 -15.32 -3.01 -14.87
C LEU A 424 -16.07 -2.31 -13.73
N LYS A 425 -17.08 -2.95 -13.15
CA LYS A 425 -17.80 -2.45 -11.97
C LYS A 425 -16.90 -2.50 -10.73
N GLU A 426 -16.18 -3.59 -10.47
CA GLU A 426 -15.25 -3.69 -9.33
C GLU A 426 -14.17 -2.61 -9.41
N LEU A 427 -13.57 -2.40 -10.60
CA LEU A 427 -12.61 -1.32 -10.82
C LEU A 427 -13.24 0.09 -10.67
N ASN A 428 -14.52 0.27 -11.00
CA ASN A 428 -15.23 1.53 -10.76
C ASN A 428 -15.53 1.74 -9.27
N ASP A 429 -15.92 0.69 -8.53
CA ASP A 429 -16.16 0.74 -7.10
C ASP A 429 -14.84 1.04 -6.34
N GLU A 430 -13.72 0.41 -6.72
CA GLU A 430 -12.38 0.75 -6.22
C GLU A 430 -12.03 2.23 -6.50
N LEU A 431 -12.33 2.72 -7.72
CA LEU A 431 -12.08 4.11 -8.10
C LEU A 431 -12.95 5.08 -7.28
N GLU A 432 -14.20 4.72 -7.01
CA GLU A 432 -15.12 5.51 -6.19
C GLU A 432 -14.68 5.53 -4.72
N GLU A 433 -14.23 4.40 -4.15
CA GLU A 433 -13.65 4.36 -2.79
C GLU A 433 -12.39 5.23 -2.70
N ASN A 434 -11.46 5.12 -3.66
CA ASN A 434 -10.29 6.01 -3.74
C ASN A 434 -10.69 7.50 -3.90
N HIS A 435 -11.77 7.81 -4.62
CA HIS A 435 -12.30 9.17 -4.72
C HIS A 435 -12.92 9.66 -3.41
N VAL A 436 -13.66 8.83 -2.69
CA VAL A 436 -14.22 9.16 -1.37
C VAL A 436 -13.13 9.33 -0.32
N GLU A 437 -12.09 8.48 -0.32
CA GLU A 437 -10.93 8.64 0.57
C GLU A 437 -10.15 9.93 0.27
N THR A 438 -9.91 10.24 -1.01
CA THR A 438 -9.20 11.47 -1.37
C THR A 438 -10.03 12.74 -1.15
N GLU A 439 -11.35 12.71 -1.35
CA GLU A 439 -12.24 13.80 -0.94
C GLU A 439 -12.21 13.97 0.60
N LYS A 440 -12.32 12.88 1.35
CA LYS A 440 -12.24 12.91 2.83
C LYS A 440 -10.92 13.49 3.32
N ALA A 441 -9.79 13.07 2.75
CA ALA A 441 -8.47 13.61 3.09
C ALA A 441 -8.36 15.12 2.78
N LEU A 442 -8.93 15.57 1.65
CA LEU A 442 -9.00 17.00 1.31
C LEU A 442 -9.93 17.78 2.24
N ASN A 443 -11.04 17.19 2.68
CA ASN A 443 -11.96 17.79 3.66
C ASN A 443 -11.31 17.89 5.05
N GLU A 444 -10.59 16.87 5.52
CA GLU A 444 -9.81 16.92 6.76
C GLU A 444 -8.71 18.00 6.71
N ASP A 445 -8.03 18.16 5.56
CA ASP A 445 -7.02 19.22 5.38
C ASP A 445 -7.66 20.62 5.23
N LEU A 446 -8.88 20.73 4.69
CA LEU A 446 -9.68 21.97 4.68
C LEU A 446 -10.14 22.38 6.08
N GLU A 447 -10.69 21.45 6.89
CA GLU A 447 -11.04 21.71 8.29
C GLU A 447 -9.81 22.19 9.08
N LYS A 448 -8.65 21.59 8.82
CA LYS A 448 -7.37 22.01 9.40
C LYS A 448 -6.95 23.42 8.95
N ARG A 449 -7.05 23.77 7.66
CA ARG A 449 -6.82 25.14 7.18
C ARG A 449 -7.81 26.12 7.81
N ASP A 450 -9.07 25.76 7.99
CA ASP A 450 -10.08 26.63 8.61
C ASP A 450 -9.83 26.83 10.12
N MET A 451 -9.33 25.82 10.83
CA MET A 451 -8.84 25.99 12.21
C MET A 451 -7.64 26.95 12.27
N GLU A 452 -6.64 26.77 11.39
CA GLU A 452 -5.48 27.67 11.28
C GLU A 452 -5.92 29.12 10.95
N ILE A 453 -6.88 29.30 10.05
CA ILE A 453 -7.47 30.60 9.69
C ILE A 453 -8.25 31.20 10.86
N GLN A 454 -8.99 30.41 11.64
CA GLN A 454 -9.69 30.90 12.84
C GLN A 454 -8.72 31.30 13.95
N GLU A 455 -7.62 30.57 14.14
CA GLU A 455 -6.58 30.95 15.12
C GLU A 455 -5.88 32.25 14.71
N LEU A 456 -5.49 32.39 13.44
CA LEU A 456 -4.93 33.61 12.88
C LEU A 456 -5.90 34.80 12.97
N LYS A 457 -7.21 34.59 12.77
CA LYS A 457 -8.24 35.63 13.02
C LYS A 457 -8.26 36.07 14.48
N ARG A 458 -8.23 35.13 15.42
CA ARG A 458 -8.14 35.43 16.87
C ARG A 458 -6.82 36.08 17.26
N GLU A 459 -5.73 35.88 16.53
CA GLU A 459 -4.50 36.67 16.70
C GLU A 459 -4.65 38.09 16.16
N VAL A 460 -5.22 38.27 14.97
CA VAL A 460 -5.50 39.61 14.41
C VAL A 460 -6.43 40.40 15.32
N GLU A 461 -7.53 39.80 15.81
CA GLU A 461 -8.45 40.43 16.78
C GLU A 461 -7.69 40.88 18.05
N ARG A 462 -6.84 40.01 18.64
CA ARG A 462 -6.00 40.37 19.80
C ARG A 462 -4.98 41.48 19.50
N TYR A 463 -4.45 41.55 18.27
CA TYR A 463 -3.57 42.64 17.85
C TYR A 463 -4.33 43.94 17.58
N GLU A 464 -5.56 43.88 17.07
CA GLU A 464 -6.44 45.04 16.87
C GLU A 464 -6.92 45.61 18.21
N GLU A 465 -7.29 44.75 19.18
CA GLU A 465 -7.56 45.15 20.57
C GLU A 465 -6.32 45.82 21.20
N ALA A 466 -5.14 45.21 21.08
CA ALA A 466 -3.90 45.78 21.59
C ALA A 466 -3.52 47.11 20.90
N CYS A 467 -3.85 47.28 19.62
CA CYS A 467 -3.69 48.56 18.92
C CYS A 467 -4.69 49.60 19.42
N GLN A 468 -5.95 49.24 19.70
CA GLN A 468 -6.94 50.15 20.29
C GLN A 468 -6.56 50.58 21.71
N ASP A 469 -6.04 49.67 22.54
CA ASP A 469 -5.47 49.97 23.86
C ASP A 469 -4.29 50.95 23.76
N LEU A 470 -3.41 50.76 22.77
CA LEU A 470 -2.28 51.65 22.51
C LEU A 470 -2.72 53.00 21.94
N GLU A 471 -3.72 53.05 21.06
CA GLU A 471 -4.29 54.30 20.55
C GLU A 471 -5.03 55.07 21.64
N GLY A 472 -5.79 54.39 22.51
CA GLY A 472 -6.40 54.97 23.70
C GLY A 472 -5.35 55.51 24.68
N THR A 473 -4.27 54.75 24.89
CA THR A 473 -3.10 55.19 25.68
C THR A 473 -2.38 56.39 25.04
N ILE A 474 -2.25 56.43 23.71
CA ILE A 474 -1.69 57.56 22.95
C ILE A 474 -2.64 58.77 23.00
N SER A 475 -3.95 58.57 23.03
CA SER A 475 -4.93 59.64 23.22
C SER A 475 -4.82 60.22 24.63
N GLN A 476 -4.73 59.38 25.66
CA GLN A 476 -4.44 59.80 27.04
C GLN A 476 -3.09 60.52 27.14
N PHE A 477 -2.05 60.08 26.42
CA PHE A 477 -0.77 60.79 26.37
C PHE A 477 -0.85 62.12 25.59
N ARG A 478 -1.69 62.24 24.56
CA ARG A 478 -1.93 63.50 23.84
C ARG A 478 -2.72 64.49 24.69
N GLU A 479 -3.75 64.02 25.38
CA GLU A 479 -4.51 64.80 26.35
C GLU A 479 -3.62 65.21 27.53
N LEU A 480 -2.80 64.30 28.06
CA LEU A 480 -1.79 64.61 29.07
C LEU A 480 -0.73 65.59 28.56
N VAL A 481 -0.30 65.52 27.29
CA VAL A 481 0.65 66.50 26.73
C VAL A 481 0.00 67.86 26.50
N LEU A 482 -1.28 67.91 26.10
CA LEU A 482 -2.05 69.16 26.02
C LEU A 482 -2.28 69.75 27.42
N ASN A 483 -2.60 68.91 28.41
CA ASN A 483 -2.73 69.30 29.81
C ASN A 483 -1.38 69.71 30.39
N LEU A 484 -0.26 69.06 30.05
CA LEU A 484 1.10 69.46 30.46
C LEU A 484 1.61 70.70 29.72
N GLN A 485 1.11 71.01 28.53
CA GLN A 485 1.36 72.28 27.83
C GLN A 485 0.54 73.41 28.46
N SER A 486 -0.75 73.16 28.73
CA SER A 486 -1.60 74.04 29.53
C SER A 486 -1.01 74.26 30.93
N GLU A 487 -0.51 73.21 31.57
CA GLU A 487 0.15 73.28 32.88
C GLU A 487 1.54 73.89 32.79
N LEU A 488 2.25 73.84 31.66
CA LEU A 488 3.50 74.60 31.48
C LEU A 488 3.25 76.10 31.31
N ASP A 489 2.17 76.48 30.64
CA ASP A 489 1.76 77.88 30.55
C ASP A 489 1.08 78.36 31.85
N THR A 490 0.32 77.53 32.57
CA THR A 490 -0.08 77.88 33.95
C THR A 490 1.10 77.86 34.90
N LEU A 491 2.09 76.97 34.78
CA LEU A 491 3.32 76.98 35.58
C LEU A 491 4.20 78.18 35.27
N ARG A 492 4.19 78.72 34.03
CA ARG A 492 4.75 80.04 33.75
C ARG A 492 4.03 81.13 34.54
N THR A 493 2.70 81.06 34.68
CA THR A 493 1.94 81.97 35.56
C THR A 493 2.02 81.62 37.05
N GLN A 494 2.35 80.38 37.44
CA GLN A 494 2.45 79.92 38.84
C GLN A 494 3.88 79.91 39.36
N THR A 495 4.89 80.10 38.51
CA THR A 495 6.24 80.52 38.95
C THR A 495 6.17 81.94 39.57
N GLN A 496 5.12 82.71 39.23
CA GLN A 496 4.73 83.94 39.93
C GLN A 496 4.03 83.68 41.28
N THR A 497 3.52 82.47 41.53
CA THR A 497 2.71 82.07 42.70
C THR A 497 3.21 80.74 43.29
N ALA A 498 4.52 80.63 43.54
CA ALA A 498 5.20 79.40 43.98
C ALA A 498 4.93 79.07 45.47
N GLN A 499 3.66 79.01 45.89
CA GLN A 499 3.30 79.12 47.31
C GLN A 499 1.94 78.48 47.70
N ASP A 500 1.61 77.29 47.17
CA ASP A 500 0.50 76.45 47.69
C ASP A 500 0.78 74.94 47.47
N GLU A 501 1.72 74.40 48.25
CA GLU A 501 2.17 73.01 48.15
C GLU A 501 1.32 72.04 49.00
N SER A 502 0.37 71.32 48.38
CA SER A 502 -0.25 70.16 49.04
C SER A 502 -0.84 69.12 48.08
N ALA A 503 -1.67 69.54 47.11
CA ALA A 503 -2.41 68.61 46.26
C ALA A 503 -1.53 67.75 45.33
N ASN A 504 -0.42 68.30 44.84
CA ASN A 504 0.40 67.66 43.80
C ASN A 504 1.09 66.37 44.28
N ALA A 505 1.39 66.25 45.57
CA ALA A 505 2.05 65.06 46.13
C ALA A 505 1.19 63.79 45.99
N ALA A 506 -0.12 63.90 46.15
CA ALA A 506 -1.04 62.76 46.01
C ALA A 506 -1.11 62.28 44.54
N SER A 507 -1.19 63.22 43.59
CA SER A 507 -1.21 62.91 42.15
C SER A 507 0.09 62.23 41.70
N GLN A 508 1.24 62.79 42.09
CA GLN A 508 2.55 62.19 41.80
C GLN A 508 2.69 60.79 42.43
N THR A 509 2.21 60.57 43.66
CA THR A 509 2.24 59.26 44.31
C THR A 509 1.38 58.23 43.56
N ALA A 510 0.19 58.60 43.10
CA ALA A 510 -0.67 57.73 42.30
C ALA A 510 -0.05 57.41 40.92
N ALA A 511 0.57 58.41 40.27
CA ALA A 511 1.26 58.22 39.00
C ALA A 511 2.46 57.25 39.16
N VAL A 512 3.31 57.44 40.17
CA VAL A 512 4.43 56.55 40.51
C VAL A 512 3.95 55.14 40.84
N MET A 513 2.87 54.99 41.60
CA MET A 513 2.29 53.68 41.89
C MET A 513 1.79 52.98 40.61
N SER A 514 1.11 53.71 39.71
CA SER A 514 0.65 53.15 38.43
C SER A 514 1.81 52.74 37.51
N LEU A 515 2.91 53.51 37.51
CA LEU A 515 4.13 53.21 36.78
C LEU A 515 4.81 51.96 37.35
N ASN A 516 4.89 51.84 38.68
CA ASN A 516 5.48 50.67 39.34
C ASN A 516 4.67 49.39 39.05
N MET A 517 3.34 49.45 39.11
CA MET A 517 2.46 48.34 38.70
C MET A 517 2.64 47.96 37.21
N LYS A 518 2.77 48.96 36.31
CA LYS A 518 3.06 48.71 34.89
C LYS A 518 4.43 48.05 34.70
N LEU A 519 5.47 48.54 35.38
CA LEU A 519 6.83 47.96 35.36
C LEU A 519 6.84 46.51 35.88
N GLN A 520 6.20 46.24 37.01
CA GLN A 520 6.06 44.88 37.56
C GLN A 520 5.33 43.95 36.59
N SER A 521 4.22 44.40 35.99
CA SER A 521 3.51 43.62 34.97
C SER A 521 4.35 43.35 33.70
N SER A 522 5.24 44.28 33.34
CA SER A 522 6.16 44.12 32.21
C SER A 522 7.31 43.17 32.56
N ALA A 523 7.83 43.21 33.78
CA ALA A 523 8.87 42.30 34.26
C ALA A 523 8.36 40.84 34.28
N SER A 524 7.19 40.61 34.88
CA SER A 524 6.52 39.30 34.91
C SER A 524 6.24 38.77 33.49
N LYS A 525 5.69 39.61 32.59
CA LYS A 525 5.50 39.24 31.17
C LYS A 525 6.81 38.90 30.44
N ASN A 526 7.93 39.56 30.77
CA ASN A 526 9.23 39.26 30.18
C ASN A 526 9.84 37.96 30.75
N GLN A 527 9.66 37.69 32.04
CA GLN A 527 10.04 36.43 32.68
C GLN A 527 9.27 35.23 32.11
N ALA A 528 7.95 35.36 31.94
CA ALA A 528 7.11 34.33 31.30
C ALA A 528 7.60 34.01 29.87
N LYS A 529 7.90 35.04 29.06
CA LYS A 529 8.49 34.88 27.72
C LYS A 529 9.89 34.26 27.74
N HIS A 530 10.71 34.58 28.73
CA HIS A 530 12.03 33.95 28.88
C HIS A 530 11.89 32.44 29.15
N ILE A 531 11.00 32.03 30.05
CA ILE A 531 10.69 30.62 30.33
C ILE A 531 10.18 29.92 29.05
N GLU A 532 9.27 30.55 28.31
CA GLU A 532 8.74 30.00 27.06
C GLU A 532 9.83 29.79 25.99
N LEU A 533 10.74 30.76 25.82
CA LEU A 533 11.87 30.66 24.90
C LEU A 533 12.87 29.57 25.32
N GLU A 534 13.07 29.35 26.63
CA GLU A 534 13.94 28.28 27.14
C GLU A 534 13.33 26.89 26.95
N ILE A 535 12.01 26.73 27.10
CA ILE A 535 11.33 25.47 26.77
C ILE A 535 11.40 25.18 25.27
N LYS A 536 11.14 26.18 24.40
CA LYS A 536 11.30 26.02 22.94
C LYS A 536 12.75 25.72 22.51
N ARG A 537 13.75 26.20 23.27
CA ARG A 537 15.17 25.82 23.08
C ARG A 537 15.46 24.38 23.51
N LEU A 538 14.80 23.88 24.55
CA LEU A 538 14.89 22.48 24.96
C LEU A 538 14.28 21.56 23.89
N GLU A 539 13.03 21.82 23.48
CA GLU A 539 12.30 21.05 22.45
C GLU A 539 13.09 20.96 21.13
N ALA A 540 13.68 22.07 20.68
CA ALA A 540 14.50 22.11 19.47
C ALA A 540 15.83 21.33 19.61
N ARG A 541 16.44 21.34 20.80
CA ARG A 541 17.68 20.58 21.08
C ARG A 541 17.39 19.08 21.13
N GLU A 542 16.31 18.70 21.80
CA GLU A 542 15.83 17.32 21.90
C GLU A 542 15.45 16.76 20.52
N SER A 543 14.67 17.51 19.73
CA SER A 543 14.26 17.09 18.38
C SER A 543 15.46 16.84 17.46
N LYS A 544 16.52 17.63 17.61
CA LYS A 544 17.79 17.44 16.89
C LYS A 544 18.54 16.19 17.36
N GLU A 545 18.66 15.97 18.67
CA GLU A 545 19.34 14.79 19.22
C GLU A 545 18.59 13.51 18.84
N LEU A 546 17.26 13.51 18.95
CA LEU A 546 16.40 12.41 18.51
C LEU A 546 16.57 12.12 17.01
N LEU A 547 16.63 13.14 16.16
CA LEU A 547 16.87 12.97 14.73
C LEU A 547 18.25 12.36 14.44
N GLU A 548 19.30 12.82 15.13
CA GLU A 548 20.66 12.27 14.99
C GLU A 548 20.76 10.82 15.48
N ILE A 549 19.96 10.43 16.48
CA ILE A 549 19.85 9.05 16.97
C ILE A 549 19.04 8.17 16.03
N VAL A 550 17.89 8.63 15.53
CA VAL A 550 16.88 7.81 14.80
C VAL A 550 17.13 7.73 13.30
N GLN A 551 17.73 8.75 12.66
CA GLN A 551 18.09 8.74 11.24
C GLN A 551 18.80 7.45 10.75
N PRO A 552 19.72 6.81 11.52
CA PRO A 552 20.38 5.57 11.09
C PRO A 552 19.61 4.25 11.38
N PHE A 553 18.43 4.29 12.03
CA PHE A 553 17.58 3.12 12.32
C PHE A 553 16.60 2.79 11.17
N LEU A 554 16.01 1.60 11.24
CA LEU A 554 14.82 1.24 10.48
C LEU A 554 13.57 1.53 11.33
N PRO A 555 12.49 2.15 10.78
CA PRO A 555 11.38 2.68 11.57
C PRO A 555 10.73 1.67 12.52
N GLN A 556 10.41 0.47 12.06
CA GLN A 556 9.68 -0.51 12.85
C GLN A 556 10.50 -1.07 14.03
N LEU A 557 11.75 -1.46 13.79
CA LEU A 557 12.65 -1.95 14.85
C LEU A 557 12.91 -0.89 15.93
N TYR A 558 13.02 0.38 15.55
CA TYR A 558 13.11 1.48 16.50
C TYR A 558 11.87 1.56 17.39
N VAL A 559 10.66 1.56 16.81
CA VAL A 559 9.39 1.65 17.56
C VAL A 559 9.24 0.49 18.54
N GLU A 560 9.49 -0.75 18.10
CA GLU A 560 9.24 -1.96 18.88
C GLU A 560 10.27 -2.22 20.01
N GLN A 561 11.54 -1.85 19.83
CA GLN A 561 12.62 -2.33 20.71
C GLN A 561 13.45 -1.22 21.38
N ASP A 562 13.81 -0.17 20.64
CA ASP A 562 14.80 0.83 21.08
C ASP A 562 14.16 2.17 21.53
N SER A 563 12.88 2.39 21.21
CA SER A 563 12.11 3.62 21.48
C SER A 563 12.04 4.01 22.97
N LEU A 564 11.83 3.05 23.87
CA LEU A 564 11.75 3.28 25.32
C LEU A 564 13.09 3.75 25.90
N SER A 565 14.21 3.16 25.47
CA SER A 565 15.56 3.52 25.92
C SER A 565 15.97 4.91 25.47
N ILE A 566 15.65 5.26 24.22
CA ILE A 566 15.89 6.59 23.68
C ILE A 566 14.98 7.63 24.36
N SER A 567 13.73 7.28 24.66
CA SER A 567 12.81 8.15 25.43
C SER A 567 13.30 8.36 26.87
N CYS A 568 13.83 7.32 27.52
CA CYS A 568 14.43 7.37 28.86
C CYS A 568 15.66 8.30 28.88
N TYR A 569 16.54 8.17 27.88
CA TYR A 569 17.71 9.03 27.71
C TYR A 569 17.32 10.51 27.57
N LEU A 570 16.36 10.82 26.68
CA LEU A 570 15.90 12.19 26.46
C LEU A 570 15.15 12.76 27.68
N PHE A 571 14.39 11.93 28.41
CA PHE A 571 13.74 12.31 29.67
C PHE A 571 14.72 12.83 30.72
N PHE A 572 15.88 12.16 30.92
CA PHE A 572 16.89 12.64 31.87
C PHE A 572 17.54 13.96 31.42
N LEU A 573 17.70 14.19 30.10
CA LEU A 573 18.13 15.49 29.55
C LEU A 573 17.07 16.58 29.75
N ARG A 574 15.78 16.28 29.53
CA ARG A 574 14.68 17.23 29.79
C ARG A 574 14.59 17.60 31.26
N LEU A 575 14.64 16.61 32.17
CA LEU A 575 14.45 16.84 33.60
C LEU A 575 15.60 17.67 34.21
N SER A 576 16.85 17.42 33.81
CA SER A 576 17.98 18.25 34.21
C SER A 576 17.84 19.69 33.73
N TYR A 577 17.54 19.90 32.44
CA TYR A 577 17.35 21.25 31.88
C TYR A 577 16.19 22.01 32.54
N LYS A 578 15.07 21.33 32.82
CA LYS A 578 13.93 21.91 33.53
C LYS A 578 14.29 22.28 34.98
N ALA A 579 15.07 21.45 35.69
CA ALA A 579 15.51 21.74 37.05
C ALA A 579 16.49 22.93 37.10
N ASP A 580 17.41 23.01 36.15
CA ASP A 580 18.33 24.13 35.99
C ASP A 580 17.58 25.44 35.64
N LEU A 581 16.54 25.36 34.79
CA LEU A 581 15.68 26.49 34.45
C LEU A 581 14.92 27.03 35.67
N VAL A 582 14.30 26.16 36.47
CA VAL A 582 13.63 26.55 37.73
C VAL A 582 14.63 27.20 38.70
N SER A 583 15.82 26.61 38.84
CA SER A 583 16.90 27.13 39.70
C SER A 583 17.37 28.53 39.25
N SER A 584 17.64 28.70 37.95
CA SER A 584 18.16 29.94 37.35
C SER A 584 17.14 31.07 37.38
N VAL A 585 15.89 30.82 36.99
CA VAL A 585 14.83 31.84 37.00
C VAL A 585 14.53 32.29 38.42
N THR A 586 14.48 31.36 39.39
CA THR A 586 14.25 31.71 40.80
C THR A 586 15.45 32.47 41.39
N ALA A 587 16.68 32.13 41.01
CA ALA A 587 17.88 32.89 41.40
C ALA A 587 17.83 34.34 40.91
N GLN A 588 17.41 34.55 39.65
CA GLN A 588 17.27 35.90 39.07
C GLN A 588 16.15 36.69 39.75
N ALA A 589 14.98 36.09 39.97
CA ALA A 589 13.84 36.74 40.64
C ALA A 589 14.15 37.20 42.07
N HIS A 590 15.07 36.51 42.77
CA HIS A 590 15.51 36.85 44.12
C HIS A 590 16.90 37.50 44.19
N GLY A 591 17.47 37.95 43.07
CA GLY A 591 18.75 38.68 43.03
C GLY A 591 19.93 37.93 43.64
N LEU A 592 20.00 36.60 43.46
CA LEU A 592 21.09 35.76 43.98
C LEU A 592 22.32 35.79 43.05
N PRO A 593 23.55 35.73 43.61
CA PRO A 593 23.89 35.61 45.04
C PRO A 593 24.01 36.95 45.77
N ASP A 594 23.88 38.09 45.09
CA ASP A 594 24.22 39.39 45.66
C ASP A 594 23.32 39.77 46.84
N SER A 595 22.05 39.38 46.82
CA SER A 595 21.10 39.60 47.94
C SER A 595 21.49 38.90 49.25
N LEU A 596 22.36 37.87 49.23
CA LEU A 596 22.91 37.25 50.44
C LEU A 596 23.91 38.14 51.20
N HIS A 597 24.34 39.25 50.59
CA HIS A 597 25.29 40.19 51.19
C HIS A 597 24.61 41.29 52.02
N GLY A 598 23.28 41.38 51.97
CA GLY A 598 22.46 42.40 52.65
C GLY A 598 21.55 41.83 53.73
N THR A 599 20.31 42.33 53.79
CA THR A 599 19.26 41.80 54.67
C THR A 599 18.66 40.52 54.07
N VAL A 600 18.83 39.40 54.76
CA VAL A 600 18.35 38.08 54.30
C VAL A 600 16.99 37.74 54.93
N SER A 601 16.07 37.23 54.11
CA SER A 601 14.73 36.79 54.53
C SER A 601 14.61 35.26 54.57
N ASP A 602 13.63 34.75 55.31
CA ASP A 602 13.28 33.33 55.39
C ASP A 602 13.02 32.70 54.01
N VAL A 603 12.34 33.46 53.13
CA VAL A 603 12.12 33.09 51.73
C VAL A 603 13.44 32.88 50.99
N LEU A 604 14.43 33.76 51.19
CA LEU A 604 15.72 33.67 50.49
C LEU A 604 16.52 32.43 50.92
N VAL A 605 16.44 32.03 52.19
CA VAL A 605 17.05 30.78 52.68
C VAL A 605 16.36 29.55 52.09
N GLY A 606 15.02 29.56 52.01
CA GLY A 606 14.27 28.50 51.32
C GLY A 606 14.60 28.39 49.82
N VAL A 607 14.86 29.52 49.15
CA VAL A 607 15.30 29.54 47.75
C VAL A 607 16.70 28.95 47.60
N CYS A 608 17.63 29.24 48.51
CA CYS A 608 18.95 28.59 48.52
C CYS A 608 18.82 27.06 48.68
N GLU A 609 17.95 26.56 49.57
CA GLU A 609 17.78 25.11 49.75
C GLU A 609 17.23 24.48 48.47
N MET A 610 16.15 25.08 47.93
CA MET A 610 15.53 24.64 46.69
C MET A 610 16.51 24.56 45.53
N ARG A 611 17.39 25.57 45.37
CA ARG A 611 18.44 25.55 44.34
C ARG A 611 19.44 24.40 44.56
N GLY A 612 19.85 24.14 45.80
CA GLY A 612 20.69 23.00 46.14
C GLY A 612 20.05 21.65 45.78
N ARG A 613 18.76 21.46 46.14
CA ARG A 613 18.00 20.24 45.78
C ARG A 613 17.83 20.09 44.26
N LEU A 614 17.50 21.18 43.56
CA LEU A 614 17.36 21.18 42.09
C LEU A 614 18.68 20.86 41.40
N SER A 615 19.80 21.41 41.88
CA SER A 615 21.14 21.11 41.35
C SER A 615 21.52 19.65 41.57
N ALA A 616 21.23 19.09 42.76
CA ALA A 616 21.45 17.66 43.03
C ALA A 616 20.62 16.76 42.09
N LEU A 617 19.33 17.03 41.92
CA LEU A 617 18.47 16.27 40.99
C LEU A 617 18.92 16.44 39.53
N SER A 618 19.26 17.65 39.11
CA SER A 618 19.74 17.94 37.75
C SER A 618 20.98 17.13 37.42
N ILE A 619 22.00 17.20 38.29
CA ILE A 619 23.26 16.49 38.09
C ILE A 619 23.07 14.97 38.16
N LEU A 620 22.19 14.47 39.03
CA LEU A 620 21.82 13.06 39.07
C LEU A 620 21.25 12.59 37.71
N CYS A 621 20.36 13.39 37.10
CA CYS A 621 19.82 13.13 35.76
C CYS A 621 20.91 13.22 34.67
N ARG A 622 21.81 14.20 34.74
CA ARG A 622 22.96 14.29 33.81
C ARG A 622 23.88 13.07 33.92
N ARG A 623 24.09 12.52 35.12
CA ARG A 623 24.86 11.28 35.33
C ARG A 623 24.17 10.06 34.70
N PHE A 624 22.85 9.91 34.82
CA PHE A 624 22.09 8.90 34.07
C PHE A 624 22.30 9.08 32.56
N ALA A 625 22.13 10.29 32.03
CA ALA A 625 22.32 10.58 30.61
C ALA A 625 23.76 10.28 30.13
N ALA A 626 24.78 10.63 30.92
CA ALA A 626 26.18 10.35 30.60
C ALA A 626 26.50 8.84 30.56
N ILE A 627 25.88 8.04 31.44
CA ILE A 627 26.00 6.58 31.43
C ILE A 627 25.24 6.01 30.23
N MET A 628 23.99 6.42 29.99
CA MET A 628 23.19 5.95 28.84
C MET A 628 23.80 6.32 27.48
N ARG A 629 24.63 7.36 27.38
CA ARG A 629 25.37 7.72 26.16
C ARG A 629 26.65 6.88 25.94
N CYS A 630 27.08 6.08 26.92
CA CYS A 630 28.38 5.38 26.91
C CYS A 630 28.34 3.93 27.44
N CYS A 631 27.19 3.40 27.85
CA CYS A 631 27.03 2.02 28.27
C CYS A 631 26.89 1.06 27.08
N ASP A 632 26.90 -0.24 27.37
CA ASP A 632 26.61 -1.29 26.41
C ASP A 632 25.11 -1.33 26.03
N VAL A 633 24.81 -2.08 24.97
CA VAL A 633 23.46 -2.18 24.40
C VAL A 633 22.46 -2.86 25.37
N GLU A 634 22.89 -3.84 26.16
CA GLU A 634 22.00 -4.56 27.07
C GLU A 634 21.64 -3.69 28.28
N THR A 635 22.62 -3.00 28.87
CA THR A 635 22.38 -1.99 29.92
C THR A 635 21.49 -0.86 29.41
N PHE A 636 21.72 -0.35 28.19
CA PHE A 636 20.87 0.69 27.59
C PHE A 636 19.41 0.24 27.46
N LEU A 637 19.17 -0.97 26.96
CA LEU A 637 17.83 -1.57 26.88
C LEU A 637 17.20 -1.85 28.25
N ASN A 638 17.99 -2.26 29.24
CA ASN A 638 17.51 -2.51 30.60
C ASN A 638 17.14 -1.20 31.34
N ILE A 639 17.87 -0.10 31.13
CA ILE A 639 17.49 1.23 31.65
C ILE A 639 16.28 1.80 30.88
N GLY A 640 16.09 1.44 29.61
CA GLY A 640 14.87 1.82 28.88
C GLY A 640 13.57 1.28 29.51
N ARG A 641 13.63 0.12 30.19
CA ARG A 641 12.44 -0.52 30.79
C ARG A 641 11.85 0.23 31.98
N ILE A 642 12.62 1.04 32.70
CA ILE A 642 12.10 1.86 33.81
C ILE A 642 11.41 3.16 33.33
N PHE A 643 11.45 3.47 32.03
CA PHE A 643 10.87 4.71 31.50
C PHE A 643 9.38 4.92 31.85
N PRO A 644 8.48 3.92 31.74
CA PRO A 644 7.07 4.10 32.06
C PRO A 644 6.81 4.50 33.52
N ASP A 645 7.66 4.03 34.45
CA ASP A 645 7.52 4.30 35.89
C ASP A 645 8.02 5.70 36.28
N ILE A 646 9.08 6.19 35.60
CA ILE A 646 9.67 7.50 35.86
C ILE A 646 9.04 8.64 35.03
N ALA A 647 8.47 8.36 33.86
CA ALA A 647 7.86 9.37 32.99
C ALA A 647 6.80 10.27 33.68
N PRO A 648 5.92 9.76 34.59
CA PRO A 648 4.98 10.61 35.33
C PRO A 648 5.65 11.65 36.24
N MET A 649 6.93 11.45 36.60
CA MET A 649 7.65 12.35 37.51
C MET A 649 7.95 13.70 36.86
N GLU A 650 8.17 13.74 35.53
CA GLU A 650 8.43 14.97 34.79
C GLU A 650 7.27 15.97 34.88
N LYS A 651 6.02 15.48 34.90
CA LYS A 651 4.82 16.32 35.06
C LYS A 651 4.82 17.10 36.39
N ARG A 652 5.49 16.60 37.43
CA ARG A 652 5.66 17.32 38.71
C ARG A 652 6.58 18.53 38.54
N LEU A 653 7.63 18.42 37.72
CA LEU A 653 8.54 19.53 37.44
C LEU A 653 7.94 20.53 36.44
N ASP A 654 7.19 20.05 35.45
CA ASP A 654 6.44 20.91 34.52
C ASP A 654 5.42 21.79 35.23
N MET A 655 4.72 21.28 36.25
CA MET A 655 3.85 22.07 37.13
C MET A 655 4.61 23.24 37.78
N HIS A 656 5.84 23.01 38.26
CA HIS A 656 6.67 24.05 38.88
C HIS A 656 7.18 25.08 37.85
N VAL A 657 7.48 24.67 36.62
CA VAL A 657 7.78 25.58 35.49
C VAL A 657 6.56 26.44 35.11
N ASP A 658 5.37 25.85 35.09
CA ASP A 658 4.13 26.56 34.77
C ASP A 658 3.71 27.56 35.87
N LEU A 659 3.93 27.21 37.15
CA LEU A 659 3.75 28.14 38.27
C LEU A 659 4.75 29.31 38.21
N LEU A 660 6.00 29.09 37.81
CA LEU A 660 6.96 30.17 37.53
C LEU A 660 6.53 31.06 36.36
N ARG A 661 5.91 30.49 35.31
CA ARG A 661 5.38 31.26 34.17
C ARG A 661 4.19 32.15 34.55
N ARG A 662 3.48 31.83 35.64
CA ARG A 662 2.31 32.55 36.16
C ARG A 662 2.60 33.49 37.33
N ASP A 663 3.84 33.53 37.82
CA ASP A 663 4.23 34.24 39.06
C ASP A 663 3.53 33.70 40.33
N GLU A 664 3.12 32.41 40.29
CA GLU A 664 2.41 31.70 41.37
C GLU A 664 3.33 30.69 42.11
N PHE A 665 4.64 30.79 41.92
CA PHE A 665 5.61 29.76 42.32
C PHE A 665 5.78 29.60 43.85
N ARG A 666 5.93 28.34 44.30
CA ARG A 666 5.95 27.96 45.72
C ARG A 666 7.16 27.12 46.07
N VAL A 667 8.24 27.81 46.45
CA VAL A 667 9.54 27.26 46.86
C VAL A 667 9.43 26.01 47.75
N ARG A 668 8.61 26.03 48.81
CA ARG A 668 8.47 24.89 49.75
C ARG A 668 7.76 23.67 49.14
N GLU A 669 6.80 23.88 48.23
CA GLU A 669 6.13 22.78 47.53
C GLU A 669 7.10 22.15 46.52
N CYS A 670 7.86 22.98 45.80
CA CYS A 670 8.96 22.53 44.94
C CYS A 670 9.98 21.70 45.72
N VAL A 671 10.53 22.19 46.85
CA VAL A 671 11.46 21.42 47.71
C VAL A 671 10.90 20.04 48.07
N SER A 672 9.62 19.98 48.48
CA SER A 672 8.97 18.71 48.83
C SER A 672 8.91 17.73 47.66
N ASP A 673 8.62 18.20 46.45
CA ASP A 673 8.55 17.33 45.27
C ASP A 673 9.92 16.94 44.72
N ILE A 674 10.90 17.85 44.71
CA ILE A 674 12.28 17.53 44.34
C ILE A 674 12.85 16.47 45.28
N LEU A 675 12.61 16.56 46.60
CA LEU A 675 13.07 15.55 47.56
C LEU A 675 12.48 14.16 47.30
N LYS A 676 11.19 14.06 46.95
CA LYS A 676 10.56 12.78 46.57
C LYS A 676 11.19 12.22 45.30
N MET A 677 11.42 13.06 44.29
CA MET A 677 12.03 12.64 43.03
C MET A 677 13.48 12.22 43.19
N GLN A 678 14.26 12.97 43.97
CA GLN A 678 15.65 12.67 44.27
C GLN A 678 15.77 11.30 44.98
N ALA A 679 14.97 11.05 46.03
CA ALA A 679 14.99 9.77 46.74
C ALA A 679 14.63 8.55 45.84
N GLN A 680 13.72 8.73 44.88
CA GLN A 680 13.43 7.69 43.88
C GLN A 680 14.61 7.48 42.91
N PHE A 681 15.31 8.54 42.50
CA PHE A 681 16.42 8.46 41.55
C PHE A 681 17.74 8.05 42.20
N ASP A 682 17.98 8.36 43.48
CA ASP A 682 19.14 7.92 44.23
C ASP A 682 19.15 6.37 44.34
N HIS A 683 17.98 5.75 44.57
CA HIS A 683 17.86 4.28 44.58
C HIS A 683 18.06 3.63 43.19
N LEU A 684 17.59 4.28 42.12
CA LEU A 684 17.91 3.85 40.76
C LEU A 684 19.41 4.02 40.45
N ALA A 685 20.06 5.05 40.99
CA ALA A 685 21.49 5.30 40.81
C ALA A 685 22.35 4.25 41.53
N GLU A 686 21.95 3.83 42.74
CA GLU A 686 22.53 2.66 43.44
C GLU A 686 22.47 1.39 42.57
N THR A 687 21.39 1.23 41.79
CA THR A 687 21.16 0.04 40.93
C THR A 687 21.94 0.09 39.61
N TYR A 688 22.08 1.27 38.98
CA TYR A 688 22.56 1.40 37.60
C TYR A 688 23.93 2.08 37.42
N PHE A 689 24.54 2.65 38.48
CA PHE A 689 25.83 3.34 38.35
C PHE A 689 27.06 2.45 38.65
N GLU A 690 26.88 1.21 39.09
CA GLU A 690 28.00 0.29 39.29
C GLU A 690 28.72 -0.03 37.97
N GLY A 691 30.06 -0.08 38.00
CA GLY A 691 30.90 -0.44 36.85
C GLY A 691 31.23 0.66 35.84
N PHE A 692 30.50 1.79 35.80
CA PHE A 692 30.68 2.82 34.76
C PHE A 692 31.58 4.00 35.21
N PRO A 693 32.70 4.29 34.52
CA PRO A 693 33.50 5.50 34.77
C PRO A 693 32.99 6.73 33.99
N HIS A 694 31.94 6.59 33.17
CA HIS A 694 31.54 7.58 32.17
C HIS A 694 30.83 8.82 32.72
N ASP A 695 30.25 8.75 33.91
CA ASP A 695 29.65 9.91 34.60
C ASP A 695 30.69 10.80 35.31
N LEU A 696 31.99 10.49 35.26
CA LEU A 696 33.04 11.15 36.05
C LEU A 696 32.99 12.69 35.97
N GLY A 697 32.77 13.26 34.78
CA GLY A 697 32.67 14.72 34.61
C GLY A 697 31.45 15.32 35.33
N GLU A 698 30.27 14.74 35.15
CA GLU A 698 29.03 15.17 35.81
C GLU A 698 29.09 14.94 37.33
N ARG A 699 29.74 13.86 37.77
CA ARG A 699 29.96 13.56 39.20
C ARG A 699 30.90 14.57 39.86
N GLN A 700 31.96 14.98 39.16
CA GLN A 700 32.87 16.04 39.62
C GLN A 700 32.17 17.41 39.64
N LEU A 701 31.38 17.74 38.61
CA LEU A 701 30.48 18.89 38.63
C LEU A 701 29.49 18.83 39.80
N GLY A 702 29.03 17.63 40.18
CA GLY A 702 28.23 17.37 41.38
C GLY A 702 28.88 17.85 42.68
N TYR A 703 30.11 17.40 42.97
CA TYR A 703 30.83 17.82 44.19
C TYR A 703 31.03 19.34 44.24
N VAL A 704 31.34 19.97 43.10
CA VAL A 704 31.57 21.42 43.02
C VAL A 704 30.28 22.22 43.11
N SER A 705 29.18 21.73 42.53
CA SER A 705 27.88 22.40 42.57
C SER A 705 27.24 22.28 43.96
N LEU A 706 27.38 21.13 44.64
CA LEU A 706 27.01 20.98 46.04
C LEU A 706 27.79 21.98 46.91
N PHE A 707 29.12 22.04 46.73
CA PHE A 707 29.99 23.02 47.39
C PHE A 707 29.53 24.47 47.17
N ASP A 708 29.18 24.87 45.94
CA ASP A 708 28.71 26.24 45.65
C ASP A 708 27.34 26.55 46.29
N HIS A 709 26.40 25.60 46.32
CA HIS A 709 25.08 25.79 46.92
C HIS A 709 25.09 25.71 48.45
N ASP A 710 25.92 24.86 49.07
CA ASP A 710 26.08 24.81 50.53
C ASP A 710 26.68 26.13 51.07
N LEU A 711 27.51 26.82 50.28
CA LEU A 711 27.97 28.17 50.61
C LEU A 711 26.83 29.21 50.56
N ASP A 712 25.88 29.10 49.63
CA ASP A 712 24.67 29.92 49.61
C ASP A 712 23.75 29.62 50.82
N MET A 713 23.72 28.36 51.28
CA MET A 713 22.98 27.94 52.49
C MET A 713 23.59 28.47 53.78
N PHE A 714 24.92 28.44 53.90
CA PHE A 714 25.62 29.01 55.05
C PHE A 714 25.47 30.54 55.10
N LEU A 715 25.69 31.22 53.97
CA LEU A 715 25.44 32.66 53.84
C LEU A 715 23.99 33.03 54.19
N GLY A 716 23.02 32.28 53.66
CA GLY A 716 21.60 32.51 53.92
C GLY A 716 21.22 32.33 55.39
N SER A 717 21.54 31.19 55.99
CA SER A 717 21.19 30.90 57.39
C SER A 717 21.84 31.88 58.38
N MET A 718 23.14 32.17 58.23
CA MET A 718 23.84 33.15 59.07
C MET A 718 23.34 34.59 58.82
N GLY A 719 23.08 34.96 57.57
CA GLY A 719 22.51 36.27 57.21
C GLY A 719 21.10 36.47 57.79
N LEU A 720 20.27 35.42 57.83
CA LEU A 720 18.93 35.46 58.41
C LEU A 720 18.96 35.62 59.93
N ILE A 721 19.88 34.92 60.62
CA ILE A 721 20.12 35.11 62.06
C ILE A 721 20.54 36.57 62.32
N LYS A 722 21.52 37.09 61.57
CA LYS A 722 21.96 38.49 61.69
C LYS A 722 20.79 39.47 61.46
N THR A 723 19.98 39.24 60.44
CA THR A 723 18.87 40.13 60.06
C THR A 723 17.74 40.11 61.10
N THR A 724 17.39 38.94 61.64
CA THR A 724 16.32 38.80 62.64
C THR A 724 16.72 39.36 64.01
N VAL A 725 17.94 39.13 64.49
CA VAL A 725 18.42 39.75 65.74
C VAL A 725 18.49 41.28 65.61
N ASN A 726 19.00 41.80 64.49
CA ASN A 726 19.05 43.25 64.21
C ASN A 726 17.66 43.90 64.01
N ALA A 727 16.62 43.12 63.69
CA ALA A 727 15.25 43.61 63.68
C ALA A 727 14.68 43.73 65.10
N VAL A 728 14.90 42.72 65.94
CA VAL A 728 14.45 42.70 67.36
C VAL A 728 15.10 43.81 68.20
N LEU A 729 16.35 44.18 67.92
CA LEU A 729 17.06 45.27 68.62
C LEU A 729 16.60 46.68 68.21
N LYS A 730 15.66 46.81 67.28
CA LYS A 730 15.07 48.08 66.83
C LYS A 730 13.60 48.22 67.22
N ASP A 731 13.14 47.33 68.09
CA ASP A 731 11.78 47.25 68.58
C ASP A 731 11.75 47.85 70.00
N ASP A 732 11.27 49.10 70.11
CA ASP A 732 11.25 49.86 71.36
C ASP A 732 10.31 49.26 72.43
N GLU A 733 9.45 48.29 72.07
CA GLU A 733 8.54 47.61 73.00
C GLU A 733 9.20 46.41 73.72
N ILE A 734 10.41 46.00 73.32
CA ILE A 734 11.09 44.81 73.86
C ILE A 734 12.01 45.16 75.03
N THR A 735 12.04 44.29 76.05
CA THR A 735 12.95 44.43 77.21
C THR A 735 14.26 43.68 76.97
N PHE A 736 15.39 44.38 77.10
CA PHE A 736 16.73 43.86 76.79
C PHE A 736 17.56 43.58 78.05
N ASP A 737 17.99 42.33 78.22
CA ASP A 737 18.99 41.88 79.19
C ASP A 737 20.30 41.52 78.45
N MET A 738 21.25 42.45 78.50
CA MET A 738 22.53 42.33 77.82
C MET A 738 23.59 41.62 78.67
N GLY A 739 23.30 41.29 79.94
CA GLY A 739 24.23 40.62 80.86
C GLY A 739 25.56 41.37 81.13
N GLY A 740 25.69 42.63 80.73
CA GLY A 740 26.94 43.41 80.77
C GLY A 740 27.85 43.25 79.55
N TYR A 741 27.41 42.55 78.50
CA TYR A 741 28.15 42.36 77.26
C TYR A 741 27.72 43.35 76.16
N ASP A 742 28.66 43.69 75.27
CA ASP A 742 28.36 44.41 74.04
C ASP A 742 27.99 43.41 72.92
N ILE A 743 26.85 43.65 72.28
CA ILE A 743 26.32 42.81 71.20
C ILE A 743 27.06 43.00 69.88
N ASP A 744 27.63 44.19 69.64
CA ASP A 744 28.43 44.42 68.44
C ASP A 744 29.79 43.72 68.53
N ALA A 745 30.43 43.72 69.70
CA ALA A 745 31.66 42.96 69.96
C ALA A 745 31.46 41.43 70.00
N GLU A 746 30.46 40.92 70.74
CA GLU A 746 30.32 39.47 71.01
C GLU A 746 29.56 38.70 69.90
N LEU A 747 28.67 39.37 69.16
CA LEU A 747 27.77 38.71 68.19
C LEU A 747 27.89 39.27 66.77
N PHE A 748 27.68 40.58 66.55
CA PHE A 748 27.59 41.08 65.17
C PHE A 748 28.94 41.17 64.45
N THR A 749 30.00 41.67 65.08
CA THR A 749 31.33 41.77 64.46
C THR A 749 31.93 40.40 64.14
N PRO A 750 31.89 39.39 65.03
CA PRO A 750 32.39 38.06 64.71
C PRO A 750 31.56 37.33 63.64
N MET A 751 30.23 37.48 63.68
CA MET A 751 29.35 36.92 62.64
C MET A 751 29.58 37.59 61.28
N GLN A 752 29.82 38.91 61.24
CA GLN A 752 30.18 39.62 60.01
C GLN A 752 31.56 39.17 59.49
N LYS A 753 32.55 38.99 60.37
CA LYS A 753 33.88 38.46 60.03
C LYS A 753 33.78 37.10 59.32
N LEU A 754 32.94 36.17 59.80
CA LEU A 754 32.68 34.90 59.13
C LEU A 754 31.98 35.08 57.77
N LEU A 755 30.96 35.95 57.70
CA LEU A 755 30.24 36.27 56.46
C LEU A 755 31.13 36.95 55.40
N ASP A 756 32.20 37.64 55.79
CA ASP A 756 33.19 38.18 54.86
C ASP A 756 34.27 37.14 54.47
N GLN A 757 34.72 36.32 55.42
CA GLN A 757 35.72 35.26 55.17
C GLN A 757 35.23 34.17 54.20
N ILE A 758 33.92 33.94 54.09
CA ILE A 758 33.36 32.94 53.17
C ILE A 758 33.24 33.43 51.71
N LYS A 759 33.25 34.76 51.46
CA LYS A 759 33.06 35.35 50.12
C LYS A 759 34.15 34.95 49.11
N PRO A 760 35.45 34.87 49.47
CA PRO A 760 36.48 34.31 48.60
C PRO A 760 36.19 32.87 48.18
N ALA A 761 35.75 32.00 49.11
CA ALA A 761 35.39 30.61 48.79
C ALA A 761 34.24 30.56 47.78
N LYS A 762 33.18 31.36 47.97
CA LYS A 762 32.05 31.46 47.03
C LYS A 762 32.47 32.00 45.65
N ASN A 763 33.42 32.93 45.60
CA ASN A 763 33.97 33.44 44.33
C ASN A 763 34.86 32.40 43.61
N THR A 764 35.51 31.51 44.34
CA THR A 764 36.26 30.38 43.77
C THR A 764 35.33 29.23 43.39
N ALA A 765 34.29 28.94 44.17
CA ALA A 765 33.25 27.94 43.89
C ALA A 765 32.55 28.22 42.55
N ARG A 766 32.03 29.44 42.33
CA ARG A 766 31.42 29.82 41.04
C ARG A 766 32.36 29.67 39.83
N LYS A 767 33.67 29.88 40.00
CA LYS A 767 34.67 29.65 38.95
C LYS A 767 34.91 28.17 38.69
N LEU A 768 34.96 27.36 39.76
CA LEU A 768 35.05 25.90 39.66
C LEU A 768 33.79 25.33 38.97
N VAL A 769 32.57 25.72 39.38
CA VAL A 769 31.31 25.25 38.76
C VAL A 769 31.38 25.50 37.25
N LYS A 770 31.60 26.75 36.85
CA LYS A 770 31.69 27.10 35.43
C LYS A 770 32.79 26.32 34.71
N ARG A 771 33.97 26.15 35.31
CA ARG A 771 35.08 25.38 34.72
C ARG A 771 34.68 23.92 34.49
N PHE A 772 33.88 23.32 35.36
CA PHE A 772 33.34 21.98 35.18
C PHE A 772 32.18 21.93 34.17
N GLU A 773 31.30 22.92 34.12
CA GLU A 773 30.25 23.03 33.09
C GLU A 773 30.85 23.18 31.67
N ASP A 774 31.88 24.01 31.52
CA ASP A 774 32.63 24.17 30.27
C ASP A 774 33.33 22.84 29.87
N LEU A 775 33.81 22.05 30.85
CA LEU A 775 34.43 20.75 30.59
C LEU A 775 33.43 19.67 30.19
N THR A 776 32.29 19.54 30.88
CA THR A 776 31.33 18.47 30.58
C THR A 776 30.61 18.70 29.25
N GLN A 777 30.36 19.95 28.86
CA GLN A 777 29.85 20.30 27.52
C GLN A 777 30.75 19.77 26.39
N ASP A 778 32.08 19.86 26.53
CA ASP A 778 33.05 19.30 25.57
C ASP A 778 33.29 17.78 25.74
N SER A 779 32.51 17.10 26.59
CA SER A 779 32.70 15.68 26.98
C SER A 779 34.07 15.39 27.62
N ASN A 780 34.55 16.31 28.46
CA ASN A 780 35.79 16.17 29.21
C ASN A 780 35.54 16.07 30.72
N ALA A 781 36.49 15.47 31.42
CA ALA A 781 36.55 15.40 32.89
C ALA A 781 37.95 15.75 33.39
N VAL A 782 38.08 15.99 34.69
CA VAL A 782 39.38 16.09 35.36
C VAL A 782 39.84 14.66 35.72
N LYS A 783 41.15 14.39 35.70
CA LYS A 783 41.70 13.08 36.14
C LYS A 783 41.13 12.67 37.51
N SER A 784 40.74 11.40 37.64
CA SER A 784 40.09 10.84 38.84
C SER A 784 40.89 11.02 40.14
N ALA A 785 42.20 11.22 40.07
CA ALA A 785 43.05 11.59 41.21
C ALA A 785 42.59 12.86 41.97
N PHE A 786 41.79 13.74 41.34
CA PHE A 786 41.23 14.94 41.96
C PHE A 786 39.88 14.70 42.65
N GLU A 787 39.21 13.58 42.38
CA GLU A 787 37.91 13.23 42.94
C GLU A 787 37.89 13.16 44.48
N PRO A 788 38.92 12.60 45.17
CA PRO A 788 38.97 12.64 46.64
C PRO A 788 39.06 14.07 47.20
N ARG A 789 39.80 14.98 46.55
CA ARG A 789 39.93 16.39 46.98
C ARG A 789 38.62 17.16 46.78
N LEU A 790 37.96 16.95 45.63
CA LEU A 790 36.63 17.50 45.34
C LEU A 790 35.60 17.04 46.38
N LYS A 791 35.62 15.75 46.75
CA LYS A 791 34.73 15.17 47.76
C LYS A 791 35.03 15.65 49.19
N VAL A 792 36.30 15.86 49.54
CA VAL A 792 36.68 16.50 50.82
C VAL A 792 36.19 17.95 50.86
N LEU A 793 36.34 18.69 49.77
CA LEU A 793 35.86 20.07 49.67
C LEU A 793 34.34 20.15 49.84
N SER A 794 33.57 19.33 49.11
CA SER A 794 32.11 19.29 49.25
C SER A 794 31.65 18.87 50.65
N ASN A 795 32.35 17.93 51.30
CA ASN A 795 31.94 17.42 52.62
C ASN A 795 32.24 18.39 53.78
N SER A 796 33.04 19.43 53.56
CA SER A 796 33.48 20.35 54.62
C SER A 796 32.50 21.48 54.93
N VAL A 797 31.69 21.93 53.95
CA VAL A 797 30.71 23.01 54.13
C VAL A 797 29.42 22.57 54.85
N PRO A 798 28.89 21.33 54.68
CA PRO A 798 27.75 20.83 55.43
C PRO A 798 27.84 20.97 56.95
N GLU A 799 29.03 20.91 57.57
CA GLU A 799 29.15 21.14 59.02
C GLU A 799 28.88 22.61 59.40
N LEU A 800 29.27 23.56 58.55
CA LEU A 800 28.96 24.98 58.71
C LEU A 800 27.47 25.28 58.43
N VAL A 801 26.88 24.62 57.43
CA VAL A 801 25.43 24.71 57.15
C VAL A 801 24.62 24.16 58.34
N ASN A 802 25.03 23.02 58.91
CA ASN A 802 24.41 22.47 60.12
C ASN A 802 24.56 23.40 61.33
N PHE A 803 25.70 24.08 61.49
CA PHE A 803 25.85 25.13 62.52
C PHE A 803 24.80 26.25 62.35
N GLY A 804 24.68 26.79 61.13
CA GLY A 804 23.70 27.85 60.82
C GLY A 804 22.25 27.42 61.07
N PHE A 805 21.87 26.20 60.67
CA PHE A 805 20.53 25.65 60.95
C PHE A 805 20.28 25.41 62.45
N ALA A 806 21.21 24.77 63.16
CA ALA A 806 21.06 24.51 64.59
C ALA A 806 20.94 25.80 65.41
N LEU A 807 21.73 26.82 65.03
CA LEU A 807 21.69 28.13 65.67
C LEU A 807 20.38 28.88 65.35
N ALA A 808 19.89 28.83 64.12
CA ALA A 808 18.60 29.41 63.75
C ALA A 808 17.43 28.75 64.50
N GLN A 809 17.46 27.42 64.65
CA GLN A 809 16.44 26.66 65.41
C GLN A 809 16.40 27.02 66.90
N GLN A 810 17.52 27.42 67.50
CA GLN A 810 17.60 27.84 68.91
C GLN A 810 17.26 29.34 69.09
N ILE A 811 17.75 30.21 68.21
CA ILE A 811 17.53 31.66 68.31
C ILE A 811 16.09 32.05 67.95
N MET A 812 15.51 31.53 66.86
CA MET A 812 14.20 32.01 66.38
C MET A 812 13.04 31.83 67.38
N PRO A 813 12.92 30.73 68.16
CA PRO A 813 11.92 30.62 69.21
C PRO A 813 12.12 31.66 70.31
N HIS A 814 13.36 31.86 70.78
CA HIS A 814 13.69 32.84 71.82
C HIS A 814 13.37 34.29 71.39
N LEU A 815 13.69 34.65 70.13
CA LEU A 815 13.30 35.96 69.57
C LEU A 815 11.77 36.12 69.50
N LYS A 816 11.03 35.07 69.13
CA LYS A 816 9.56 35.10 69.08
C LYS A 816 8.91 35.20 70.45
N ASP A 817 9.48 34.55 71.46
CA ASP A 817 8.99 34.64 72.84
C ASP A 817 9.33 36.00 73.48
N ALA A 818 10.42 36.64 73.07
CA ALA A 818 10.72 38.04 73.38
C ALA A 818 9.74 39.02 72.71
N GLN A 819 9.50 38.90 71.39
CA GLN A 819 8.50 39.68 70.66
C GLN A 819 7.07 39.47 71.18
N ALA A 820 6.76 38.30 71.75
CA ALA A 820 5.47 38.00 72.37
C ALA A 820 5.39 38.41 73.86
N GLY A 821 6.40 39.12 74.40
CA GLY A 821 6.41 39.62 75.78
C GLY A 821 6.48 38.53 76.86
N LYS A 822 6.84 37.28 76.51
CA LYS A 822 6.89 36.15 77.45
C LYS A 822 8.21 36.09 78.24
N SER A 823 9.27 36.65 77.68
CA SER A 823 10.62 36.69 78.24
C SER A 823 11.36 37.94 77.76
N PRO A 824 12.32 38.49 78.51
CA PRO A 824 13.22 39.51 77.97
C PRO A 824 14.12 38.91 76.88
N PHE A 825 14.60 39.76 75.97
CA PHE A 825 15.70 39.40 75.08
C PHE A 825 16.97 39.21 75.93
N GLN A 826 17.60 38.03 75.86
CA GLN A 826 18.80 37.71 76.63
C GLN A 826 20.00 37.42 75.73
N LEU A 827 20.99 38.32 75.75
CA LEU A 827 22.23 38.18 74.96
C LEU A 827 23.09 37.00 75.43
N THR A 828 23.18 36.79 76.75
CA THR A 828 23.91 35.67 77.36
C THR A 828 23.37 34.31 76.91
N THR A 829 22.04 34.18 76.79
CA THR A 829 21.35 32.99 76.28
C THR A 829 21.68 32.76 74.79
N ILE A 830 21.72 33.80 73.97
CA ILE A 830 22.10 33.72 72.55
C ILE A 830 23.57 33.30 72.38
N ILE A 831 24.49 33.87 73.17
CA ILE A 831 25.91 33.45 73.18
C ILE A 831 26.04 31.97 73.63
N GLY A 832 25.19 31.53 74.56
CA GLY A 832 25.02 30.12 74.93
C GLY A 832 24.64 29.24 73.74
N PHE A 833 23.62 29.62 72.97
CA PHE A 833 23.20 28.92 71.76
C PHE A 833 24.27 28.88 70.66
N VAL A 834 25.04 29.96 70.47
CA VAL A 834 26.21 29.98 69.57
C VAL A 834 27.21 28.91 70.00
N LYS A 835 27.58 28.88 71.28
CA LYS A 835 28.55 27.92 71.83
C LYS A 835 28.05 26.48 71.75
N GLN A 836 26.78 26.22 72.05
CA GLN A 836 26.15 24.90 71.97
C GLN A 836 26.04 24.40 70.53
N SER A 837 25.60 25.26 69.61
CA SER A 837 25.46 24.93 68.19
C SER A 837 26.82 24.65 67.57
N ALA A 838 27.83 25.49 67.83
CA ALA A 838 29.17 25.29 67.29
C ALA A 838 29.82 24.00 67.80
N THR A 839 29.78 23.75 69.13
CA THR A 839 30.45 22.57 69.72
C THR A 839 29.81 21.23 69.35
N SER A 840 28.53 21.23 68.93
CA SER A 840 27.84 20.05 68.40
C SER A 840 28.02 19.83 66.89
N THR A 841 28.45 20.85 66.12
CA THR A 841 28.53 20.81 64.65
C THR A 841 29.97 20.98 64.13
N ALA A 842 30.41 22.22 63.86
CA ALA A 842 31.69 22.50 63.18
C ALA A 842 32.89 22.72 64.14
N ALA A 843 32.67 22.88 65.45
CA ALA A 843 33.71 23.12 66.46
C ALA A 843 33.82 21.96 67.49
N LYS A 844 33.68 20.72 67.01
CA LYS A 844 33.82 19.48 67.80
C LYS A 844 35.21 19.40 68.43
N GLY A 845 35.30 19.58 69.74
CA GLY A 845 36.58 19.56 70.48
C GLY A 845 37.22 20.94 70.71
N LEU A 846 36.43 22.01 70.73
CA LEU A 846 36.87 23.37 71.12
C LEU A 846 37.80 23.38 72.34
N LYS A 847 39.04 23.85 72.15
CA LYS A 847 40.07 23.90 73.19
C LYS A 847 39.74 24.97 74.25
N PRO A 848 40.02 24.73 75.55
CA PRO A 848 39.83 25.76 76.58
C PRO A 848 40.59 27.05 76.25
N GLY A 849 39.89 28.19 76.31
CA GLY A 849 40.46 29.51 76.02
C GLY A 849 40.43 29.96 74.56
N VAL A 850 40.01 29.11 73.61
CA VAL A 850 39.81 29.51 72.21
C VAL A 850 38.39 30.08 72.02
N SER A 851 38.27 31.18 71.28
CA SER A 851 36.97 31.76 70.91
C SER A 851 36.18 30.81 70.01
N VAL A 852 34.87 30.70 70.26
CA VAL A 852 33.96 29.90 69.42
C VAL A 852 34.00 30.39 67.97
N TRP A 853 34.07 31.70 67.77
CA TRP A 853 34.08 32.32 66.45
C TRP A 853 35.38 32.06 65.68
N ASP A 854 36.54 32.04 66.35
CA ASP A 854 37.81 31.74 65.67
C ASP A 854 37.95 30.24 65.35
N ALA A 855 37.37 29.36 66.17
CA ALA A 855 37.26 27.93 65.85
C ALA A 855 36.34 27.63 64.64
N LEU A 856 35.40 28.54 64.31
CA LEU A 856 34.60 28.48 63.09
C LEU A 856 35.31 29.15 61.89
N ALA A 857 36.19 30.12 62.14
CA ALA A 857 36.96 30.81 61.11
C ALA A 857 38.13 29.98 60.54
N GLU A 858 38.73 29.09 61.34
CA GLU A 858 39.81 28.21 60.90
C GLU A 858 39.41 27.27 59.75
N PRO A 859 38.30 26.49 59.83
CA PRO A 859 37.81 25.68 58.70
C PRO A 859 37.53 26.51 57.44
N ILE A 860 36.91 27.69 57.57
CA ILE A 860 36.64 28.58 56.43
C ILE A 860 37.94 29.06 55.78
N THR A 861 38.98 29.33 56.57
CA THR A 861 40.28 29.76 56.04
C THR A 861 40.97 28.63 55.26
N GLN A 862 40.90 27.40 55.77
CA GLN A 862 41.42 26.21 55.08
C GLN A 862 40.63 25.95 53.76
N LEU A 863 39.31 26.10 53.79
CA LEU A 863 38.40 25.99 52.64
C LEU A 863 38.73 26.98 51.51
N VAL A 864 38.96 28.25 51.85
CA VAL A 864 39.36 29.30 50.90
C VAL A 864 40.69 28.95 50.23
N GLN A 865 41.66 28.47 51.01
CA GLN A 865 42.97 28.09 50.47
C GLN A 865 42.88 26.88 49.54
N GLU A 866 42.24 25.79 49.98
CA GLU A 866 42.23 24.54 49.21
C GLU A 866 41.39 24.65 47.94
N SER A 867 40.23 25.31 47.99
CA SER A 867 39.45 25.59 46.76
C SER A 867 40.24 26.43 45.75
N SER A 868 41.07 27.37 46.22
CA SER A 868 41.87 28.25 45.35
C SER A 868 43.11 27.55 44.77
N ASN A 869 43.74 26.66 45.54
CA ASN A 869 44.76 25.72 45.05
C ASN A 869 44.16 24.86 43.92
N LEU A 870 43.04 24.20 44.22
CA LEU A 870 42.37 23.25 43.34
C LEU A 870 41.91 23.89 42.02
N LEU A 871 41.39 25.13 42.07
CA LEU A 871 41.04 25.90 40.86
C LEU A 871 42.28 26.20 40.00
N THR A 872 43.42 26.48 40.62
CA THR A 872 44.67 26.76 39.90
C THR A 872 45.17 25.50 39.19
N GLU A 873 45.16 24.35 39.87
CA GLU A 873 45.56 23.06 39.30
C GLU A 873 44.61 22.59 38.17
N ILE A 874 43.29 22.70 38.36
CA ILE A 874 42.26 22.27 37.38
C ILE A 874 42.16 23.23 36.17
N SER A 875 42.74 24.43 36.27
CA SER A 875 42.89 25.35 35.14
C SER A 875 43.94 24.87 34.13
N GLU A 876 44.86 23.98 34.50
CA GLU A 876 45.81 23.42 33.54
C GLU A 876 45.14 22.45 32.55
N PRO A 877 45.42 22.56 31.24
CA PRO A 877 44.95 21.58 30.25
C PRO A 877 45.64 20.21 30.41
N SER A 878 46.76 20.14 31.16
CA SER A 878 47.51 18.92 31.46
C SER A 878 46.71 17.91 32.29
N VAL A 879 45.70 18.36 33.04
CA VAL A 879 44.90 17.56 33.99
C VAL A 879 43.57 17.08 33.37
N VAL A 880 43.19 17.63 32.21
CA VAL A 880 41.96 17.27 31.51
C VAL A 880 42.10 15.91 30.83
N THR A 881 41.08 15.08 30.90
CA THR A 881 40.95 13.80 30.20
C THR A 881 39.63 13.79 29.44
N LYS A 882 39.63 13.39 28.17
CA LYS A 882 38.40 13.26 27.40
C LYS A 882 37.65 11.99 27.79
N VAL A 883 36.35 12.09 28.05
CA VAL A 883 35.48 10.93 28.22
C VAL A 883 35.07 10.46 26.82
N THR A 884 35.44 9.22 26.46
CA THR A 884 35.17 8.65 25.14
C THR A 884 34.47 7.29 25.26
N GLY A 885 33.23 7.22 24.82
CA GLY A 885 32.49 5.99 24.57
C GLY A 885 31.92 5.98 23.15
N ILE A 886 31.54 4.80 22.66
CA ILE A 886 30.68 4.65 21.49
C ILE A 886 29.25 4.56 22.03
N ALA A 887 28.33 5.37 21.51
CA ALA A 887 26.97 5.38 22.04
C ALA A 887 26.24 4.07 21.69
N PRO A 888 25.47 3.47 22.64
CA PRO A 888 24.90 2.14 22.46
C PRO A 888 24.00 2.03 21.23
N TRP A 889 23.28 3.09 20.86
CA TRP A 889 22.46 3.12 19.65
C TRP A 889 23.27 3.02 18.34
N ILE A 890 24.53 3.46 18.31
CA ILE A 890 25.41 3.30 17.15
C ILE A 890 25.78 1.82 17.00
N THR A 891 26.25 1.21 18.09
CA THR A 891 26.56 -0.23 18.17
C THR A 891 25.32 -1.09 17.84
N ARG A 892 24.14 -0.68 18.33
CA ARG A 892 22.86 -1.32 18.06
C ARG A 892 22.48 -1.27 16.58
N VAL A 893 22.65 -0.12 15.93
CA VAL A 893 22.45 0.03 14.49
C VAL A 893 23.41 -0.85 13.69
N GLU A 894 24.67 -0.98 14.11
CA GLU A 894 25.64 -1.89 13.46
C GLU A 894 25.27 -3.36 13.67
N GLN A 895 24.81 -3.75 14.87
CA GLN A 895 24.27 -5.09 15.15
C GLN A 895 23.04 -5.41 14.28
N ILE A 896 22.10 -4.48 14.15
CA ILE A 896 20.89 -4.65 13.30
C ILE A 896 21.29 -4.77 11.82
N LYS A 897 22.25 -3.98 11.34
CA LYS A 897 22.77 -4.09 9.97
C LYS A 897 23.50 -5.42 9.74
N ALA A 898 24.21 -5.93 10.74
CA ALA A 898 24.88 -7.22 10.68
C ALA A 898 23.89 -8.40 10.67
N SER A 899 22.85 -8.39 11.52
CA SER A 899 21.85 -9.47 11.54
C SER A 899 21.03 -9.52 10.25
N LEU A 900 20.66 -8.36 9.69
CA LEU A 900 20.01 -8.28 8.38
C LEU A 900 20.91 -8.77 7.24
N ALA A 901 22.23 -8.52 7.31
CA ALA A 901 23.17 -9.05 6.33
C ALA A 901 23.34 -10.57 6.40
N VAL A 902 23.25 -11.17 7.59
CA VAL A 902 23.25 -12.64 7.78
C VAL A 902 21.98 -13.28 7.21
N ASN A 903 20.83 -12.59 7.30
CA ASN A 903 19.56 -13.12 6.81
C ASN A 903 19.58 -13.42 5.30
N VAL A 904 20.32 -12.64 4.50
CA VAL A 904 20.48 -12.88 3.04
C VAL A 904 21.07 -14.27 2.72
N GLU A 905 21.85 -14.87 3.63
CA GLU A 905 22.35 -16.25 3.45
C GLU A 905 21.33 -17.31 3.90
N ALA A 906 20.41 -16.97 4.81
CA ALA A 906 19.25 -17.80 5.13
C ALA A 906 18.22 -17.76 3.98
N ASP A 907 17.94 -16.57 3.42
CA ASP A 907 17.06 -16.38 2.26
C ASP A 907 17.55 -17.16 1.03
N ARG A 908 18.87 -17.19 0.80
CA ARG A 908 19.48 -18.04 -0.25
C ARG A 908 19.29 -19.54 0.01
N LYS A 909 19.36 -19.99 1.26
CA LYS A 909 19.13 -21.40 1.61
C LYS A 909 17.65 -21.77 1.51
N LEU A 910 16.74 -20.86 1.87
CA LEU A 910 15.30 -21.01 1.64
C LEU A 910 14.97 -21.04 0.14
N ALA A 911 15.58 -20.18 -0.67
CA ALA A 911 15.44 -20.21 -2.12
C ALA A 911 15.97 -21.53 -2.72
N GLN A 912 17.16 -21.99 -2.30
CA GLN A 912 17.71 -23.29 -2.74
C GLN A 912 16.79 -24.47 -2.34
N VAL A 913 16.32 -24.51 -1.09
CA VAL A 913 15.39 -25.57 -0.64
C VAL A 913 14.03 -25.48 -1.35
N SER A 914 13.57 -24.29 -1.72
CA SER A 914 12.37 -24.10 -2.54
C SER A 914 12.58 -24.59 -3.98
N ASP A 915 13.73 -24.31 -4.61
CA ASP A 915 14.08 -24.82 -5.94
C ASP A 915 14.26 -26.35 -5.93
N GLU A 916 14.86 -26.92 -4.89
CA GLU A 916 14.97 -28.36 -4.68
C GLU A 916 13.58 -28.99 -4.48
N MET A 917 12.71 -28.39 -3.67
CA MET A 917 11.33 -28.82 -3.48
C MET A 917 10.51 -28.74 -4.78
N GLN A 918 10.62 -27.66 -5.53
CA GLN A 918 9.98 -27.54 -6.85
C GLN A 918 10.54 -28.58 -7.84
N GLY A 919 11.86 -28.84 -7.81
CA GLY A 919 12.49 -29.89 -8.60
C GLY A 919 11.94 -31.28 -8.25
N LEU A 920 11.72 -31.56 -6.97
CA LEU A 920 11.06 -32.79 -6.52
C LEU A 920 9.59 -32.85 -6.97
N VAL A 921 8.83 -31.77 -6.87
CA VAL A 921 7.43 -31.70 -7.37
C VAL A 921 7.35 -31.91 -8.88
N ARG A 922 8.26 -31.33 -9.67
CA ARG A 922 8.36 -31.57 -11.12
C ARG A 922 8.69 -33.05 -11.42
N ASN A 923 9.60 -33.66 -10.66
CA ASN A 923 9.94 -35.08 -10.78
C ASN A 923 8.80 -36.03 -10.34
N ILE A 924 7.94 -35.60 -9.40
CA ILE A 924 6.72 -36.34 -9.04
C ILE A 924 5.71 -36.26 -10.19
N LYS A 925 5.37 -35.05 -10.67
CA LYS A 925 4.46 -34.88 -11.82
C LYS A 925 4.90 -35.66 -13.06
N ALA A 926 6.20 -35.68 -13.38
CA ALA A 926 6.74 -36.46 -14.50
C ALA A 926 6.61 -37.99 -14.30
N LYS A 927 6.65 -38.47 -13.05
CA LYS A 927 6.37 -39.88 -12.73
C LYS A 927 4.88 -40.20 -12.77
N ASP A 928 4.03 -39.30 -12.28
CA ASP A 928 2.57 -39.46 -12.35
C ASP A 928 2.10 -39.49 -13.81
N GLN A 929 2.64 -38.63 -14.67
CA GLN A 929 2.42 -38.69 -16.12
C GLN A 929 2.88 -40.03 -16.71
N HIS A 930 4.10 -40.51 -16.40
CA HIS A 930 4.57 -41.82 -16.87
C HIS A 930 3.69 -42.98 -16.33
N ILE A 931 3.09 -42.84 -15.15
CA ILE A 931 2.14 -43.82 -14.60
C ILE A 931 0.80 -43.76 -15.35
N GLN A 932 0.32 -42.58 -15.72
CA GLN A 932 -0.87 -42.39 -16.57
C GLN A 932 -0.66 -42.95 -17.98
N GLU A 933 0.46 -42.63 -18.63
CA GLU A 933 0.85 -43.19 -19.93
C GLU A 933 0.96 -44.73 -19.87
N ALA A 934 1.51 -45.27 -18.79
CA ALA A 934 1.56 -46.71 -18.56
C ALA A 934 0.16 -47.32 -18.35
N ALA A 935 -0.74 -46.63 -17.64
CA ALA A 935 -2.12 -47.08 -17.41
C ALA A 935 -2.94 -47.10 -18.70
N VAL A 936 -2.89 -46.03 -19.51
CA VAL A 936 -3.53 -45.97 -20.84
C VAL A 936 -2.96 -47.05 -21.76
N LYS A 937 -1.64 -47.31 -21.68
CA LYS A 937 -1.01 -48.40 -22.44
C LYS A 937 -1.42 -49.79 -21.96
N ILE A 938 -1.69 -49.98 -20.67
CA ILE A 938 -2.27 -51.22 -20.14
C ILE A 938 -3.70 -51.37 -20.66
N GLU A 939 -4.55 -50.35 -20.52
CA GLU A 939 -5.94 -50.40 -20.98
C GLU A 939 -6.04 -50.64 -22.50
N LEU A 940 -5.16 -50.04 -23.31
CA LEU A 940 -5.07 -50.31 -24.75
C LEU A 940 -4.67 -51.77 -25.04
N MET A 941 -3.79 -52.36 -24.22
CA MET A 941 -3.41 -53.77 -24.35
C MET A 941 -4.52 -54.70 -23.86
N GLU A 942 -5.28 -54.33 -22.83
CA GLU A 942 -6.46 -55.05 -22.36
C GLU A 942 -7.59 -55.02 -23.40
N ARG A 943 -7.91 -53.85 -23.97
CA ARG A 943 -8.86 -53.72 -25.09
C ARG A 943 -8.42 -54.53 -26.32
N ARG A 944 -7.12 -54.56 -26.64
CA ARG A 944 -6.56 -55.44 -27.70
C ARG A 944 -6.66 -56.91 -27.34
N MET A 945 -6.45 -57.28 -26.08
CA MET A 945 -6.59 -58.65 -25.59
C MET A 945 -8.05 -59.12 -25.59
N GLU A 946 -9.01 -58.23 -25.27
CA GLU A 946 -10.44 -58.50 -25.45
C GLU A 946 -10.81 -58.65 -26.92
N ALA A 947 -10.31 -57.79 -27.82
CA ALA A 947 -10.57 -57.92 -29.25
C ALA A 947 -10.01 -59.23 -29.82
N ALA A 948 -8.77 -59.58 -29.46
CA ALA A 948 -8.16 -60.87 -29.82
C ALA A 948 -8.92 -62.06 -29.20
N LYS A 949 -9.45 -61.92 -27.98
CA LYS A 949 -10.31 -62.93 -27.37
C LYS A 949 -11.63 -63.09 -28.12
N ARG A 950 -12.32 -62.00 -28.46
CA ARG A 950 -13.56 -62.05 -29.28
C ARG A 950 -13.30 -62.69 -30.64
N GLN A 951 -12.16 -62.42 -31.27
CA GLN A 951 -11.72 -63.10 -32.49
C GLN A 951 -11.48 -64.61 -32.27
N ALA A 952 -10.87 -65.01 -31.15
CA ALA A 952 -10.70 -66.42 -30.80
C ALA A 952 -12.03 -67.13 -30.50
N ASP A 953 -12.93 -66.47 -29.76
CA ASP A 953 -14.28 -66.96 -29.46
C ASP A 953 -15.07 -67.13 -30.78
N MET A 954 -15.02 -66.15 -31.71
CA MET A 954 -15.60 -66.27 -33.06
C MET A 954 -14.98 -67.38 -33.91
N VAL A 955 -13.67 -67.65 -33.80
CA VAL A 955 -13.03 -68.78 -34.48
C VAL A 955 -13.54 -70.11 -33.93
N VAL A 956 -13.77 -70.23 -32.62
CA VAL A 956 -14.37 -71.44 -32.01
C VAL A 956 -15.82 -71.63 -32.47
N ASP A 957 -16.62 -70.57 -32.55
CA ASP A 957 -17.98 -70.64 -33.09
C ASP A 957 -17.99 -71.06 -34.57
N LEU A 958 -17.10 -70.47 -35.39
CA LEU A 958 -16.94 -70.87 -36.80
C LEU A 958 -16.44 -72.31 -36.95
N GLU A 959 -15.53 -72.80 -36.08
CA GLU A 959 -15.12 -74.21 -36.06
C GLU A 959 -16.28 -75.14 -35.69
N ALA A 960 -17.17 -74.72 -34.79
CA ALA A 960 -18.37 -75.47 -34.42
C ALA A 960 -19.40 -75.50 -35.56
N GLU A 961 -19.63 -74.39 -36.26
CA GLU A 961 -20.47 -74.35 -37.46
C GLU A 961 -19.89 -75.19 -38.59
N LEU A 962 -18.58 -75.13 -38.84
CA LEU A 962 -17.90 -75.92 -39.86
C LEU A 962 -17.93 -77.42 -39.50
N ALA A 963 -17.84 -77.78 -38.22
CA ALA A 963 -18.06 -79.15 -37.74
C ALA A 963 -19.51 -79.63 -37.95
N LYS A 964 -20.50 -78.76 -37.70
CA LYS A 964 -21.92 -79.03 -37.98
C LYS A 964 -22.17 -79.22 -39.49
N ALA A 965 -21.66 -78.32 -40.32
CA ALA A 965 -21.75 -78.40 -41.77
C ALA A 965 -21.05 -79.63 -42.35
N ARG A 966 -19.91 -80.05 -41.77
CA ARG A 966 -19.26 -81.34 -42.11
C ARG A 966 -20.13 -82.54 -41.76
N LYS A 967 -20.82 -82.52 -40.62
CA LYS A 967 -21.73 -83.59 -40.19
C LYS A 967 -23.00 -83.64 -41.06
N GLU A 968 -23.53 -82.49 -41.45
CA GLU A 968 -24.63 -82.38 -42.41
C GLU A 968 -24.19 -82.87 -43.79
N LYS A 969 -22.98 -82.52 -44.25
CA LYS A 969 -22.40 -83.10 -45.47
C LYS A 969 -22.27 -84.62 -45.37
N GLN A 970 -21.79 -85.16 -44.25
CA GLN A 970 -21.71 -86.61 -44.06
C GLN A 970 -23.09 -87.28 -44.14
N ALA A 971 -24.13 -86.68 -43.56
CA ALA A 971 -25.50 -87.18 -43.70
C ALA A 971 -26.01 -87.10 -45.15
N TYR A 972 -25.63 -86.08 -45.93
CA TYR A 972 -25.92 -86.01 -47.37
C TYR A 972 -25.08 -86.98 -48.20
N ASP A 973 -23.82 -87.22 -47.87
CA ASP A 973 -22.95 -88.21 -48.52
C ASP A 973 -23.46 -89.64 -48.25
N GLU A 974 -23.88 -89.95 -47.01
CA GLU A 974 -24.54 -91.21 -46.62
C GLU A 974 -25.90 -91.37 -47.34
N ALA A 975 -26.71 -90.31 -47.43
CA ALA A 975 -27.97 -90.35 -48.18
C ALA A 975 -27.77 -90.49 -49.70
N MET A 976 -26.69 -89.91 -50.25
CA MET A 976 -26.27 -90.10 -51.64
C MET A 976 -25.80 -91.53 -51.89
N GLU A 977 -24.99 -92.10 -51.01
CA GLU A 977 -24.56 -93.51 -51.12
C GLU A 977 -25.77 -94.45 -51.02
N GLN A 978 -26.72 -94.18 -50.12
CA GLN A 978 -27.96 -94.97 -50.01
C GLN A 978 -28.84 -94.83 -51.27
N LEU A 979 -29.08 -93.61 -51.77
CA LEU A 979 -29.78 -93.38 -53.04
C LEU A 979 -29.07 -94.05 -54.22
N GLN A 980 -27.74 -94.13 -54.20
CA GLN A 980 -26.96 -94.79 -55.23
C GLN A 980 -27.02 -96.32 -55.12
N THR A 981 -27.14 -96.90 -53.92
CA THR A 981 -27.45 -98.33 -53.76
C THR A 981 -28.88 -98.67 -54.20
N ASP A 982 -29.85 -97.78 -54.00
CA ASP A 982 -31.20 -97.92 -54.53
C ASP A 982 -31.20 -97.80 -56.08
N LEU A 983 -30.37 -96.91 -56.63
CA LEU A 983 -30.15 -96.78 -58.08
C LEU A 983 -29.51 -98.06 -58.65
N ASP A 984 -28.46 -98.60 -58.04
CA ASP A 984 -27.82 -99.86 -58.43
C ASP A 984 -28.80 -101.05 -58.34
N ALA A 985 -29.71 -101.06 -57.36
CA ALA A 985 -30.77 -102.06 -57.25
C ALA A 985 -31.78 -101.95 -58.41
N LEU A 986 -32.22 -100.72 -58.73
CA LEU A 986 -33.11 -100.43 -59.87
C LEU A 986 -32.43 -100.66 -61.22
N GLU A 987 -31.11 -100.46 -61.32
CA GLU A 987 -30.29 -100.82 -62.48
C GLU A 987 -30.15 -102.33 -62.61
N GLN A 988 -30.03 -103.09 -61.50
CA GLN A 988 -30.04 -104.55 -61.54
C GLN A 988 -31.42 -105.13 -61.93
N GLU A 989 -32.53 -104.48 -61.58
CA GLU A 989 -33.85 -104.82 -62.13
C GLU A 989 -33.97 -104.45 -63.60
N ASN A 990 -33.50 -103.26 -64.00
CA ASN A 990 -33.42 -102.85 -65.41
C ASN A 990 -32.54 -103.80 -66.25
N ALA A 991 -31.44 -104.29 -65.70
CA ALA A 991 -30.54 -105.24 -66.38
C ALA A 991 -31.20 -106.61 -66.55
N LYS A 992 -31.94 -107.10 -65.55
CA LYS A 992 -32.77 -108.32 -65.67
C LYS A 992 -33.86 -108.16 -66.74
N LEU A 993 -34.44 -106.98 -66.89
CA LEU A 993 -35.45 -106.68 -67.92
C LEU A 993 -34.83 -106.47 -69.31
N LYS A 994 -33.66 -105.85 -69.42
CA LYS A 994 -32.94 -105.60 -70.68
C LYS A 994 -32.19 -106.84 -71.22
N ALA A 995 -32.03 -107.89 -70.40
CA ALA A 995 -31.40 -109.15 -70.82
C ALA A 995 -32.19 -109.99 -71.86
N GLN A 996 -33.36 -109.52 -72.34
CA GLN A 996 -34.18 -110.22 -73.34
C GLN A 996 -34.09 -109.69 -74.79
N THR A 997 -33.45 -108.54 -75.06
CA THR A 997 -33.45 -107.94 -76.42
C THR A 997 -32.08 -107.54 -76.95
N ALA A 998 -31.46 -108.50 -77.67
CA ALA A 998 -30.58 -108.36 -78.84
C ALA A 998 -29.46 -107.29 -78.87
N ALA A 999 -28.21 -107.78 -79.01
CA ALA A 999 -27.02 -106.99 -79.32
C ALA A 999 -26.81 -106.72 -80.84
N GLY A 1000 -25.95 -105.77 -81.20
CA GLY A 1000 -25.24 -105.80 -82.50
C GLY A 1000 -24.70 -104.47 -83.08
N GLU A 1001 -23.37 -104.26 -82.96
CA GLU A 1001 -22.48 -103.59 -83.95
C GLU A 1001 -22.63 -102.06 -84.27
N ARG A 1002 -21.62 -101.31 -84.76
CA ARG A 1002 -20.19 -101.15 -84.37
C ARG A 1002 -19.52 -99.91 -85.03
N GLN A 1003 -18.46 -99.36 -84.38
CA GLN A 1003 -17.27 -98.63 -84.93
C GLN A 1003 -17.32 -97.17 -85.47
N ALA A 1004 -16.69 -96.25 -84.70
CA ALA A 1004 -15.35 -95.63 -84.95
C ALA A 1004 -15.15 -94.13 -85.35
N SER A 1005 -14.34 -93.43 -84.53
CA SER A 1005 -13.42 -92.26 -84.78
C SER A 1005 -13.96 -90.84 -85.11
N GLY A 1006 -13.32 -89.80 -84.50
CA GLY A 1006 -13.53 -88.34 -84.73
C GLY A 1006 -12.53 -87.71 -85.73
N PRO A 1007 -12.17 -86.39 -85.71
CA PRO A 1007 -12.08 -85.48 -84.53
C PRO A 1007 -12.48 -83.97 -84.76
N GLN A 1008 -12.02 -83.07 -83.85
CA GLN A 1008 -11.76 -81.61 -83.97
C GLN A 1008 -12.88 -80.54 -83.84
N GLN A 1009 -12.44 -79.33 -83.45
CA GLN A 1009 -13.15 -78.03 -83.32
C GLN A 1009 -13.18 -77.30 -84.69
N PRO A 1010 -13.97 -76.21 -84.92
CA PRO A 1010 -13.53 -74.86 -84.49
C PRO A 1010 -14.64 -73.81 -84.17
N GLU A 1011 -14.18 -72.66 -83.64
CA GLU A 1011 -14.53 -71.23 -83.84
C GLU A 1011 -15.91 -70.74 -84.38
N MET A 1012 -16.28 -69.50 -83.98
CA MET A 1012 -17.35 -68.69 -84.55
C MET A 1012 -16.81 -67.36 -85.12
N GLU A 1013 -17.22 -67.00 -86.33
CA GLU A 1013 -16.92 -65.69 -86.96
C GLU A 1013 -17.91 -64.58 -86.58
N SER A 1014 -17.65 -63.36 -87.07
CA SER A 1014 -18.34 -62.10 -86.71
C SER A 1014 -18.99 -61.41 -87.94
N VAL A 1015 -19.24 -60.08 -87.88
CA VAL A 1015 -19.58 -59.14 -89.00
C VAL A 1015 -21.09 -59.04 -89.37
N PRO A 1016 -21.71 -57.86 -89.67
CA PRO A 1016 -21.33 -56.43 -89.49
C PRO A 1016 -22.41 -55.49 -88.85
N VAL A 1017 -22.12 -54.18 -88.89
CA VAL A 1017 -22.83 -52.98 -88.36
C VAL A 1017 -23.76 -52.28 -89.39
N GLU A 1018 -24.81 -51.60 -88.89
CA GLU A 1018 -25.40 -50.34 -89.43
C GLU A 1018 -26.09 -49.56 -88.26
N GLY A 1019 -26.72 -48.37 -88.36
CA GLY A 1019 -27.07 -47.53 -89.52
C GLY A 1019 -27.33 -46.02 -89.24
N SER A 1020 -26.99 -45.47 -88.06
CA SER A 1020 -26.67 -44.02 -87.89
C SER A 1020 -27.76 -42.93 -88.11
N LEU A 1021 -28.98 -43.03 -87.53
CA LEU A 1021 -29.93 -41.89 -87.52
C LEU A 1021 -30.54 -41.48 -86.16
N GLU A 1022 -30.84 -42.41 -85.25
CA GLU A 1022 -31.55 -42.09 -83.98
C GLU A 1022 -30.81 -41.09 -83.08
N THR A 1023 -29.48 -41.07 -83.14
CA THR A 1023 -28.62 -40.19 -82.33
C THR A 1023 -28.86 -38.70 -82.58
N SER A 1024 -29.29 -38.32 -83.78
CA SER A 1024 -29.60 -36.92 -84.12
C SER A 1024 -30.90 -36.43 -83.48
N TYR A 1025 -31.95 -37.27 -83.51
CA TYR A 1025 -33.25 -36.97 -82.90
C TYR A 1025 -33.17 -36.94 -81.36
N LEU A 1026 -32.40 -37.86 -80.77
CA LEU A 1026 -32.15 -37.88 -79.33
C LEU A 1026 -31.40 -36.62 -78.84
N LEU A 1027 -30.46 -36.08 -79.62
CA LEU A 1027 -29.75 -34.85 -79.26
C LEU A 1027 -30.67 -33.62 -79.22
N GLU A 1028 -31.55 -33.46 -80.22
CA GLU A 1028 -32.51 -32.34 -80.26
C GLU A 1028 -33.52 -32.44 -79.10
N GLN A 1029 -33.97 -33.65 -78.77
CA GLN A 1029 -34.85 -33.91 -77.62
C GLN A 1029 -34.15 -33.66 -76.27
N VAL A 1030 -32.86 -34.01 -76.15
CA VAL A 1030 -32.03 -33.73 -74.96
C VAL A 1030 -31.81 -32.22 -74.75
N ASP A 1031 -31.57 -31.43 -75.79
CA ASP A 1031 -31.40 -29.99 -75.64
C ASP A 1031 -32.73 -29.25 -75.36
N ALA A 1032 -33.87 -29.74 -75.88
CA ALA A 1032 -35.18 -29.27 -75.46
C ALA A 1032 -35.44 -29.52 -73.95
N LEU A 1033 -35.12 -30.73 -73.46
CA LEU A 1033 -35.21 -31.08 -72.04
C LEU A 1033 -34.22 -30.30 -71.16
N ARG A 1034 -33.01 -30.01 -71.65
CA ARG A 1034 -32.07 -29.09 -70.97
C ARG A 1034 -32.63 -27.67 -70.88
N GLY A 1035 -33.40 -27.23 -71.87
CA GLY A 1035 -34.13 -25.96 -71.83
C GLY A 1035 -35.14 -25.90 -70.69
N THR A 1036 -36.02 -26.89 -70.57
CA THR A 1036 -37.03 -26.95 -69.49
C THR A 1036 -36.39 -27.17 -68.12
N VAL A 1037 -35.34 -28.00 -68.01
CA VAL A 1037 -34.59 -28.18 -66.75
C VAL A 1037 -33.88 -26.91 -66.30
N ARG A 1038 -33.35 -26.08 -67.23
CA ARG A 1038 -32.82 -24.75 -66.87
C ARG A 1038 -33.91 -23.83 -66.36
N PHE A 1039 -35.04 -23.72 -67.06
CA PHE A 1039 -36.18 -22.90 -66.62
C PHE A 1039 -36.67 -23.32 -65.22
N LEU A 1040 -36.90 -24.62 -65.01
CA LEU A 1040 -37.32 -25.16 -63.71
C LEU A 1040 -36.26 -24.95 -62.61
N ARG A 1041 -34.96 -25.02 -62.91
CA ARG A 1041 -33.91 -24.68 -61.95
C ARG A 1041 -33.90 -23.19 -61.61
N THR A 1042 -34.12 -22.30 -62.58
CA THR A 1042 -34.24 -20.86 -62.34
C THR A 1042 -35.46 -20.55 -61.47
N GLU A 1043 -36.63 -21.10 -61.80
CA GLU A 1043 -37.87 -20.94 -61.02
C GLU A 1043 -37.70 -21.49 -59.59
N ASN A 1044 -37.13 -22.69 -59.44
CA ASN A 1044 -36.87 -23.30 -58.13
C ASN A 1044 -35.85 -22.47 -57.32
N SER A 1045 -34.84 -21.87 -57.96
CA SER A 1045 -33.90 -20.95 -57.30
C SER A 1045 -34.55 -19.62 -56.89
N PHE A 1046 -35.50 -19.11 -57.67
CA PHE A 1046 -36.27 -17.91 -57.33
C PHE A 1046 -37.21 -18.17 -56.17
N LEU A 1047 -37.90 -19.32 -56.14
CA LEU A 1047 -38.78 -19.73 -55.06
C LEU A 1047 -37.99 -20.01 -53.76
N LYS A 1048 -36.89 -20.77 -53.82
CA LYS A 1048 -36.00 -20.99 -52.66
C LYS A 1048 -35.33 -19.72 -52.16
N GLY A 1049 -35.00 -18.80 -53.07
CA GLY A 1049 -34.50 -17.47 -52.73
C GLY A 1049 -35.56 -16.49 -52.24
N GLN A 1050 -36.86 -16.84 -52.25
CA GLN A 1050 -37.93 -15.87 -51.98
C GLN A 1050 -38.02 -15.49 -50.49
N ASP A 1051 -37.78 -16.43 -49.58
CA ASP A 1051 -37.74 -16.13 -48.15
C ASP A 1051 -36.52 -15.25 -47.82
N LEU A 1052 -35.33 -15.58 -48.37
CA LEU A 1052 -34.12 -14.77 -48.25
C LEU A 1052 -34.29 -13.36 -48.87
N LEU A 1053 -35.00 -13.25 -50.00
CA LEU A 1053 -35.37 -11.95 -50.59
C LEU A 1053 -36.31 -11.17 -49.66
N ARG A 1054 -37.30 -11.81 -49.03
CA ARG A 1054 -38.18 -11.16 -48.05
C ARG A 1054 -37.43 -10.75 -46.77
N GLU A 1055 -36.41 -11.47 -46.36
CA GLU A 1055 -35.51 -11.05 -45.28
C GLU A 1055 -34.66 -9.84 -45.69
N ILE A 1056 -34.07 -9.86 -46.89
CA ILE A 1056 -33.28 -8.74 -47.43
C ILE A 1056 -34.14 -7.48 -47.65
N GLU A 1057 -35.38 -7.62 -48.13
CA GLU A 1057 -36.34 -6.52 -48.27
C GLU A 1057 -36.93 -6.03 -46.94
N ALA A 1058 -36.85 -6.84 -45.88
CA ALA A 1058 -37.22 -6.44 -44.51
C ALA A 1058 -36.10 -5.70 -43.77
N LEU A 1059 -34.85 -5.72 -44.28
CA LEU A 1059 -33.77 -4.88 -43.76
C LEU A 1059 -34.00 -3.40 -44.11
N PRO A 1060 -33.61 -2.45 -43.24
CA PRO A 1060 -33.65 -1.03 -43.58
C PRO A 1060 -32.79 -0.74 -44.81
N GLN A 1061 -33.33 0.00 -45.78
CA GLN A 1061 -32.55 0.44 -46.94
C GLN A 1061 -31.37 1.30 -46.47
N LEU A 1062 -30.16 0.87 -46.84
CA LEU A 1062 -28.94 1.60 -46.54
C LEU A 1062 -28.88 2.89 -47.35
N ASP A 1063 -29.08 4.03 -46.68
CA ASP A 1063 -28.79 5.35 -47.23
C ASP A 1063 -27.37 5.35 -47.82
N SER A 1064 -27.24 5.84 -49.06
CA SER A 1064 -25.97 5.81 -49.78
C SER A 1064 -24.99 6.82 -49.20
N VAL A 1065 -24.30 6.45 -48.11
CA VAL A 1065 -23.19 7.22 -47.55
C VAL A 1065 -22.08 7.29 -48.59
N SER A 1066 -22.09 8.37 -49.36
CA SER A 1066 -21.13 8.63 -50.42
C SER A 1066 -19.72 8.53 -49.84
N ARG A 1067 -18.93 7.55 -50.31
CA ARG A 1067 -17.53 7.40 -49.92
C ARG A 1067 -16.80 8.68 -50.29
N MET A 1068 -16.49 9.51 -49.28
CA MET A 1068 -15.64 10.67 -49.48
C MET A 1068 -14.31 10.19 -50.09
N SER A 1069 -14.01 10.64 -51.31
CA SER A 1069 -12.77 10.28 -51.98
C SER A 1069 -11.58 10.62 -51.09
N THR A 1070 -10.61 9.72 -51.01
CA THR A 1070 -9.35 9.93 -50.27
C THR A 1070 -8.71 11.23 -50.76
N PRO A 1071 -8.48 12.22 -49.86
CA PRO A 1071 -7.80 13.45 -50.26
C PRO A 1071 -6.38 13.14 -50.75
N PRO A 1072 -5.91 13.80 -51.82
CA PRO A 1072 -4.53 13.65 -52.27
C PRO A 1072 -3.56 14.18 -51.21
N LEU A 1073 -2.39 13.55 -51.09
CA LEU A 1073 -1.31 13.98 -50.20
C LEU A 1073 -0.57 15.18 -50.80
N ASP A 1074 -1.07 16.38 -50.55
CA ASP A 1074 -0.41 17.62 -50.93
C ASP A 1074 0.73 17.95 -49.93
N PRO A 1075 1.97 18.20 -50.37
CA PRO A 1075 3.09 18.46 -49.48
C PRO A 1075 2.98 19.84 -48.81
N SER A 1076 3.51 19.95 -47.60
CA SER A 1076 3.41 21.13 -46.73
C SER A 1076 3.81 22.44 -47.43
N SER A 1077 2.83 23.32 -47.65
CA SER A 1077 3.04 24.74 -47.95
C SER A 1077 2.77 25.60 -46.72
N SER A 1078 3.47 26.72 -46.60
CA SER A 1078 3.33 27.70 -45.54
C SER A 1078 2.48 28.89 -45.97
N SER A 1079 1.51 29.29 -45.16
CA SER A 1079 0.94 30.64 -45.19
C SER A 1079 0.34 31.02 -43.83
N ASP A 1080 0.84 32.09 -43.24
CA ASP A 1080 0.05 32.94 -42.36
C ASP A 1080 -0.93 33.75 -43.25
N GLU A 1081 -2.18 33.93 -42.84
CA GLU A 1081 -2.97 35.15 -43.11
C GLU A 1081 -4.28 35.14 -42.31
N ASP A 1082 -4.65 36.29 -41.74
CA ASP A 1082 -5.92 36.52 -41.04
C ASP A 1082 -6.99 37.02 -42.03
N SER A 1083 -8.24 36.55 -41.90
CA SER A 1083 -9.40 37.24 -42.48
C SER A 1083 -10.71 36.85 -41.78
N ASP A 1084 -11.52 37.86 -41.43
CA ASP A 1084 -12.93 37.71 -41.07
C ASP A 1084 -13.79 37.69 -42.36
N ASP A 1085 -14.83 36.86 -42.45
CA ASP A 1085 -16.22 37.38 -42.61
C ASP A 1085 -17.32 36.29 -42.59
N ASP A 1086 -18.57 36.77 -42.45
CA ASP A 1086 -19.82 36.01 -42.28
C ASP A 1086 -20.14 34.96 -43.36
N TYR A 1087 -20.28 33.70 -42.93
CA TYR A 1087 -21.19 32.70 -43.52
C TYR A 1087 -21.79 31.82 -42.39
N PRO A 1088 -23.00 31.24 -42.57
CA PRO A 1088 -23.75 30.67 -41.46
C PRO A 1088 -23.03 29.46 -40.85
N ARG A 1089 -22.78 29.53 -39.53
CA ARG A 1089 -22.06 28.49 -38.80
C ARG A 1089 -22.81 27.15 -38.89
N THR A 1090 -22.21 26.21 -39.62
CA THR A 1090 -22.53 24.78 -39.50
C THR A 1090 -22.49 24.38 -38.03
N PRO A 1091 -23.41 23.52 -37.53
CA PRO A 1091 -23.40 23.09 -36.14
C PRO A 1091 -22.02 22.50 -35.78
N PRO A 1092 -21.46 22.84 -34.60
CA PRO A 1092 -20.07 22.53 -34.27
C PRO A 1092 -19.86 21.01 -34.17
N THR A 1093 -19.29 20.42 -35.23
CA THR A 1093 -19.03 18.97 -35.27
C THR A 1093 -18.12 18.55 -34.12
N MET A 1094 -18.32 17.35 -33.57
CA MET A 1094 -17.49 16.78 -32.50
C MET A 1094 -15.99 16.84 -32.80
N ARG A 1095 -15.60 16.69 -34.09
CA ARG A 1095 -14.21 16.82 -34.53
C ARG A 1095 -13.69 18.26 -34.43
N SER A 1096 -14.51 19.26 -34.75
CA SER A 1096 -14.15 20.68 -34.60
C SER A 1096 -13.98 21.09 -33.14
N LEU A 1097 -14.91 20.68 -32.26
CA LEU A 1097 -14.80 20.91 -30.81
C LEU A 1097 -13.60 20.16 -30.21
N ALA A 1098 -13.35 18.90 -30.59
CA ALA A 1098 -12.19 18.16 -30.10
C ALA A 1098 -10.85 18.80 -30.51
N VAL A 1099 -10.78 19.46 -31.68
CA VAL A 1099 -9.59 20.24 -32.09
C VAL A 1099 -9.50 21.55 -31.32
N GLU A 1100 -10.60 22.32 -31.19
CA GLU A 1100 -10.59 23.57 -30.43
C GLU A 1100 -10.23 23.33 -28.96
N THR A 1101 -10.80 22.30 -28.32
CA THR A 1101 -10.47 21.87 -26.95
C THR A 1101 -8.99 21.51 -26.82
N LYS A 1102 -8.41 20.73 -27.75
CA LYS A 1102 -6.98 20.36 -27.70
C LYS A 1102 -6.06 21.57 -27.85
N LEU A 1103 -6.42 22.54 -28.70
CA LEU A 1103 -5.67 23.80 -28.84
C LEU A 1103 -5.79 24.66 -27.58
N LEU A 1104 -7.00 24.82 -27.03
CA LEU A 1104 -7.24 25.66 -25.86
C LEU A 1104 -6.62 25.07 -24.59
N TYR A 1105 -6.68 23.74 -24.43
CA TYR A 1105 -6.02 23.00 -23.36
C TYR A 1105 -4.49 23.16 -23.42
N ARG A 1106 -3.89 23.06 -24.61
CA ARG A 1106 -2.46 23.35 -24.82
C ARG A 1106 -2.11 24.78 -24.42
N ASP A 1107 -2.93 25.76 -24.78
CA ASP A 1107 -2.67 27.17 -24.49
C ASP A 1107 -2.86 27.51 -23.00
N VAL A 1108 -3.83 26.89 -22.32
CA VAL A 1108 -3.99 26.96 -20.85
C VAL A 1108 -2.80 26.31 -20.13
N ILE A 1109 -2.35 25.12 -20.57
CA ILE A 1109 -1.12 24.48 -20.05
C ILE A 1109 0.09 25.37 -20.28
N LYS A 1110 0.23 26.00 -21.45
CA LYS A 1110 1.34 26.91 -21.76
C LYS A 1110 1.33 28.16 -20.85
N PHE A 1111 0.14 28.66 -20.49
CA PHE A 1111 0.00 29.77 -19.55
C PHE A 1111 0.37 29.38 -18.10
N SER A 1112 -0.13 28.23 -17.62
CA SER A 1112 0.14 27.75 -16.25
C SER A 1112 1.58 27.30 -16.04
N SER A 1113 2.16 26.57 -16.99
CA SER A 1113 3.56 26.09 -16.96
C SER A 1113 4.61 27.19 -17.16
N SER A 1114 4.22 28.43 -17.46
CA SER A 1114 5.14 29.56 -17.62
C SER A 1114 4.89 30.69 -16.59
N PRO A 1115 5.05 30.44 -15.27
CA PRO A 1115 4.89 31.45 -14.23
C PRO A 1115 5.96 32.55 -14.36
N ARG A 1116 5.59 33.67 -15.00
CA ARG A 1116 6.47 34.84 -15.13
C ARG A 1116 6.49 35.65 -13.84
N VAL A 1117 7.60 35.55 -13.10
CA VAL A 1117 7.97 36.54 -12.08
C VAL A 1117 8.13 37.90 -12.76
N VAL A 1118 7.65 38.96 -12.12
CA VAL A 1118 7.67 40.32 -12.69
C VAL A 1118 9.09 40.88 -12.55
N ASP A 1119 9.77 41.09 -13.67
CA ASP A 1119 11.13 41.66 -13.65
C ASP A 1119 11.12 43.10 -13.12
N LEU A 1120 11.85 43.31 -12.01
CA LEU A 1120 12.07 44.62 -11.39
C LEU A 1120 13.43 45.22 -11.77
N SER A 1121 14.29 44.49 -12.50
CA SER A 1121 15.68 44.87 -12.77
C SER A 1121 15.78 46.21 -13.49
N LYS A 1122 14.94 46.45 -14.51
CA LYS A 1122 14.87 47.73 -15.23
C LYS A 1122 14.47 48.91 -14.34
N LEU A 1123 13.54 48.70 -13.41
CA LEU A 1123 13.09 49.72 -12.48
C LEU A 1123 14.14 50.01 -11.40
N ASN A 1124 14.81 48.97 -10.90
CA ASN A 1124 15.89 49.10 -9.91
C ASN A 1124 17.13 49.79 -10.50
N ALA A 1125 17.57 49.41 -11.71
CA ALA A 1125 18.69 50.04 -12.40
C ALA A 1125 18.44 51.55 -12.63
N ARG A 1126 17.27 51.91 -13.18
CA ARG A 1126 16.89 53.32 -13.35
C ARG A 1126 16.74 54.07 -12.01
N ARG A 1127 16.30 53.38 -10.93
CA ARG A 1127 16.26 53.95 -9.58
C ARG A 1127 17.65 54.21 -9.00
N THR A 1128 18.67 53.40 -9.32
CA THR A 1128 20.06 53.67 -8.93
C THR A 1128 20.72 54.81 -9.71
N GLU A 1129 20.29 55.07 -10.94
CA GLU A 1129 20.78 56.20 -11.76
C GLU A 1129 20.19 57.56 -11.30
N ALA A 1130 18.93 57.57 -10.85
CA ALA A 1130 18.19 58.79 -10.57
C ALA A 1130 18.27 59.25 -9.09
N LYS A 1131 19.14 60.24 -8.82
CA LYS A 1131 19.37 60.80 -7.47
C LYS A 1131 18.17 61.53 -6.81
N THR A 1132 17.00 61.62 -7.46
CA THR A 1132 15.84 62.42 -7.00
C THR A 1132 14.48 61.70 -7.12
N GLY A 1133 14.41 60.44 -6.67
CA GLY A 1133 13.18 59.83 -6.12
C GLY A 1133 12.05 59.41 -7.08
N ARG A 1134 11.91 60.03 -8.26
CA ARG A 1134 10.95 59.63 -9.31
C ARG A 1134 11.68 59.43 -10.63
N VAL A 1135 11.48 58.27 -11.26
CA VAL A 1135 12.13 57.92 -12.53
C VAL A 1135 11.08 57.55 -13.56
N TRP A 1136 11.24 58.08 -14.76
CA TRP A 1136 10.33 57.81 -15.87
C TRP A 1136 10.62 56.44 -16.48
N LEU A 1137 9.61 55.57 -16.51
CA LEU A 1137 9.60 54.33 -17.28
C LEU A 1137 8.46 54.37 -18.32
N PRO A 1138 8.64 53.79 -19.52
CA PRO A 1138 7.55 53.54 -20.45
C PRO A 1138 6.47 52.67 -19.78
N ARG A 1139 5.18 53.01 -19.97
CA ARG A 1139 4.06 52.32 -19.30
C ARG A 1139 4.11 50.78 -19.44
N LYS A 1140 4.49 50.28 -20.62
CA LYS A 1140 4.62 48.84 -20.90
C LYS A 1140 5.68 48.14 -20.05
N GLU A 1141 6.73 48.84 -19.61
CA GLU A 1141 7.80 48.26 -18.77
C GLU A 1141 7.53 48.41 -17.26
N THR A 1142 6.38 48.96 -16.87
CA THR A 1142 6.05 49.10 -15.44
C THR A 1142 5.62 47.74 -14.86
N PRO A 1143 6.06 47.38 -13.64
CA PRO A 1143 5.66 46.11 -13.01
C PRO A 1143 4.15 45.91 -12.93
N ALA A 1144 3.39 46.98 -12.65
CA ALA A 1144 1.93 46.95 -12.63
C ALA A 1144 1.30 46.64 -14.00
N TYR A 1145 1.91 47.08 -15.10
CA TYR A 1145 1.44 46.74 -16.45
C TYR A 1145 1.66 45.25 -16.76
N HIS A 1146 2.85 44.70 -16.45
CA HIS A 1146 3.12 43.27 -16.64
C HIS A 1146 2.12 42.37 -15.87
N ILE A 1147 1.75 42.76 -14.64
CA ILE A 1147 0.73 42.05 -13.84
C ILE A 1147 -0.66 42.15 -14.51
N MET A 1148 -1.07 43.35 -14.91
CA MET A 1148 -2.38 43.58 -15.55
C MET A 1148 -2.51 42.88 -16.91
N GLU A 1149 -1.43 42.81 -17.68
CA GLU A 1149 -1.38 42.11 -18.96
C GLU A 1149 -1.54 40.60 -18.77
N ARG A 1150 -0.79 39.99 -17.85
CA ARG A 1150 -0.92 38.57 -17.51
C ARG A 1150 -2.27 38.22 -16.88
N LYS A 1151 -2.87 39.12 -16.08
CA LYS A 1151 -4.24 38.95 -15.56
C LYS A 1151 -5.28 38.98 -16.68
N ARG A 1152 -5.17 39.91 -17.63
CA ARG A 1152 -6.06 39.98 -18.81
C ARG A 1152 -5.95 38.74 -19.69
N GLU A 1153 -4.75 38.18 -19.84
CA GLU A 1153 -4.51 36.93 -20.58
C GLU A 1153 -5.25 35.74 -19.92
N ALA A 1154 -5.17 35.60 -18.60
CA ALA A 1154 -5.95 34.61 -17.84
C ALA A 1154 -7.47 34.81 -17.97
N GLU A 1155 -7.96 36.05 -17.88
CA GLU A 1155 -9.38 36.40 -18.04
C GLU A 1155 -9.90 36.19 -19.47
N ALA A 1156 -9.03 36.26 -20.48
CA ALA A 1156 -9.36 35.94 -21.86
C ALA A 1156 -9.46 34.41 -22.07
N LEU A 1157 -8.45 33.66 -21.61
CA LEU A 1157 -8.47 32.18 -21.67
C LEU A 1157 -9.66 31.61 -20.89
N SER A 1158 -9.91 32.08 -19.67
CA SER A 1158 -11.05 31.65 -18.83
C SER A 1158 -12.41 31.88 -19.49
N ARG A 1159 -12.58 32.96 -20.26
CA ARG A 1159 -13.80 33.20 -21.06
C ARG A 1159 -13.90 32.28 -22.27
N ARG A 1160 -12.79 31.98 -22.96
CA ARG A 1160 -12.79 31.00 -24.07
C ARG A 1160 -13.08 29.58 -23.59
N VAL A 1161 -12.60 29.17 -22.41
CA VAL A 1161 -12.95 27.88 -21.79
C VAL A 1161 -14.46 27.78 -21.56
N ARG A 1162 -15.07 28.75 -20.85
CA ARG A 1162 -16.52 28.74 -20.58
C ARG A 1162 -17.34 28.77 -21.87
N GLY A 1163 -17.02 29.66 -22.81
CA GLY A 1163 -17.73 29.76 -24.08
C GLY A 1163 -17.55 28.56 -24.99
N LEU A 1164 -16.53 27.70 -24.79
CA LEU A 1164 -16.42 26.39 -25.45
C LEU A 1164 -17.28 25.36 -24.74
N LEU A 1165 -17.22 25.30 -23.40
CA LEU A 1165 -18.04 24.39 -22.59
C LEU A 1165 -19.54 24.60 -22.83
N GLU A 1166 -20.01 25.85 -22.89
CA GLU A 1166 -21.38 26.23 -23.23
C GLU A 1166 -21.81 25.77 -24.64
N ARG A 1167 -20.86 25.68 -25.60
CA ARG A 1167 -21.13 25.11 -26.95
C ARG A 1167 -21.08 23.59 -26.98
N ALA A 1168 -20.28 22.98 -26.11
CA ALA A 1168 -20.18 21.52 -26.00
C ALA A 1168 -21.37 20.92 -25.23
N SER A 1169 -21.97 21.66 -24.30
CA SER A 1169 -23.22 21.29 -23.61
C SER A 1169 -24.50 21.66 -24.40
N GLY A 1170 -24.35 22.12 -25.64
CA GLY A 1170 -25.44 22.46 -26.56
C GLY A 1170 -25.60 21.47 -27.72
N ILE A 1171 -24.96 20.30 -27.61
CA ILE A 1171 -25.05 19.13 -28.49
C ILE A 1171 -25.55 17.96 -27.63
#